data_AF-A0A9W4N9H2-F1
#
_entry.id   AF-A0A9W4N9H2-F1
#
_cell.length_a   1.000
_cell.length_b   1.000
_cell.length_c   1.000
_cell.angle_alpha   90.00
_cell.angle_beta   90.00
_cell.angle_gamma   90.00
#
_symmetry.space_group_name_H-M   'P 1'
#
loop_
_entity.id
_entity.type
_entity.pdbx_description
1 polymer ?
#
loop_
_entity_poly.entity_id
_entity_poly.type
_entity_poly.pdbx_seq_one_letter_code
_entity_poly.pdbx_strand_id
1 'polypeptide(L)'
;MHILVTNDDGPPSNQSSPYVHSLVKSLQSAGHTVSVILPHQQRSWIGKAHIVGASVKPTYFRPGTLHQEDGTTHQLPRGSNGDNSEGDEWVLIDSTPASCVQIGLYHYFQERGPIDVVVSGPNYGRNTTALFALSSGTIGGAMEGACCGKRSIALSYAFSSRNHDPVIIAEASGHAVKLIEHLCANWADGVDLYSVNVPLEPGVSENKVLYTDMLDNRWTGSCFQAVEPTSADDPDLQEQRLRNEGEVEGKKPDPSVSLDTQESTLGPRLQHKHFKWAPSFQDVYRSVEESKPGNDGWTVKEQMTSVTPLKANFKPTPGISGEIKLSDNQPSLYSIVDCDDPYVQEMVQRALTRRLGNASKQISSVSDLPDSSSPLFQYREYERIDFEHGMFESSTSLMNAYVIRKALIRKHYLSNTVAGWLSKNPDSVLRHHFKPAFDFELDYAEFLDDALLEAYELNDSLSKNEERPDSEKEWWILKPGMSDRGQGIRIFNSEDQLREIFEEWEVDSDEEDALEDENDTGVVTSQLRHFMVQPYIDPPLLLPSSSNRKFHIRTYVLASGSLQVYVFKEMLALFAAKAYCAPHEEDDVADLARHLTNTCFQEGGSSNEGSVRRFWDLDQHVPGLSDDWKEKVFEQICAVSGEVFEAAARGMMVHFQTLPNAFELFGVDFLVDSNGSAWLLELNAFPDFAQTGEDLKEAVVGRLFEEMVDVAVKPFFGLGNDSNGDLKLVADIDLGRKA
;
A
#
# COMPACT_ATOMS: atom_id res chain seq x y z
N MET A 1 3.11 11.40 13.78
CA MET A 1 3.76 12.32 14.72
C MET A 1 2.75 12.72 15.80
N HIS A 2 3.22 13.08 16.98
CA HIS A 2 2.44 13.77 18.00
C HIS A 2 2.73 15.27 17.95
N ILE A 3 1.71 16.06 17.63
CA ILE A 3 1.79 17.49 17.35
C ILE A 3 1.11 18.28 18.46
N LEU A 4 1.85 19.20 19.08
CA LEU A 4 1.27 20.19 20.01
C LEU A 4 0.86 21.43 19.24
N VAL A 5 -0.44 21.74 19.24
CA VAL A 5 -0.99 22.91 18.58
C VAL A 5 -1.27 24.01 19.61
N THR A 6 -0.79 25.21 19.33
CA THR A 6 -1.17 26.45 20.02
C THR A 6 -1.53 27.53 19.01
N ASN A 7 -2.07 28.67 19.43
CA ASN A 7 -2.23 29.87 18.60
C ASN A 7 -2.28 31.11 19.51
N ASP A 8 -2.21 32.31 18.95
CA ASP A 8 -2.53 33.55 19.67
C ASP A 8 -4.00 33.96 19.54
N ASP A 9 -4.72 33.47 18.53
CA ASP A 9 -6.12 33.84 18.28
C ASP A 9 -7.13 33.35 19.33
N GLY A 10 -6.75 32.34 20.12
CA GLY A 10 -7.60 31.72 21.12
C GLY A 10 -8.52 30.63 20.55
N PRO A 11 -9.57 30.23 21.30
CA PRO A 11 -10.46 29.14 20.91
C PRO A 11 -11.23 29.44 19.60
N PRO A 12 -11.70 28.42 18.88
CA PRO A 12 -12.41 28.57 17.62
C PRO A 12 -13.56 29.57 17.69
N SER A 13 -13.56 30.53 16.76
CA SER A 13 -14.63 31.51 16.58
C SER A 13 -14.61 32.02 15.14
N ASN A 14 -15.78 32.27 14.56
CA ASN A 14 -15.87 32.81 13.21
C ASN A 14 -15.31 34.24 13.09
N GLN A 15 -15.18 34.95 14.22
CA GLN A 15 -14.72 36.35 14.24
C GLN A 15 -13.21 36.49 14.48
N SER A 16 -12.65 35.75 15.44
CA SER A 16 -11.27 35.94 15.90
C SER A 16 -10.34 34.77 15.62
N SER A 17 -10.85 33.54 15.52
CA SER A 17 -10.04 32.31 15.37
C SER A 17 -10.70 31.32 14.40
N PRO A 18 -10.87 31.68 13.12
CA PRO A 18 -11.65 30.87 12.17
C PRO A 18 -10.93 29.60 11.68
N TYR A 19 -9.61 29.49 11.87
CA TYR A 19 -8.79 28.50 11.15
C TYR A 19 -8.27 27.34 12.00
N VAL A 20 -8.07 27.54 13.31
CA VAL A 20 -7.41 26.53 14.17
C VAL A 20 -8.16 25.20 14.21
N HIS A 21 -9.50 25.23 14.19
CA HIS A 21 -10.33 24.03 14.14
C HIS A 21 -10.18 23.25 12.83
N SER A 22 -10.07 23.96 11.70
CA SER A 22 -9.83 23.32 10.40
C SER A 22 -8.46 22.66 10.34
N LEU A 23 -7.40 23.34 10.80
CA LEU A 23 -6.06 22.76 10.87
C LEU A 23 -6.02 21.51 11.74
N VAL A 24 -6.58 21.57 12.95
CA VAL A 24 -6.58 20.42 13.88
C VAL A 24 -7.26 19.21 13.24
N LYS A 25 -8.42 19.42 12.59
CA LYS A 25 -9.13 18.36 11.88
C LYS A 25 -8.31 17.79 10.72
N SER A 26 -7.64 18.64 9.94
CA SER A 26 -6.76 18.20 8.84
C SER A 26 -5.56 17.40 9.34
N LEU A 27 -4.92 17.81 10.44
CA LEU A 27 -3.81 17.06 11.07
C LEU A 27 -4.26 15.70 11.60
N GLN A 28 -5.42 15.64 12.27
CA GLN A 28 -6.01 14.37 12.73
C GLN A 28 -6.37 13.45 11.56
N SER A 29 -6.95 13.99 10.49
CA SER A 29 -7.33 13.24 9.28
C SER A 29 -6.11 12.67 8.54
N ALA A 30 -4.95 13.32 8.65
CA ALA A 30 -3.66 12.81 8.17
C ALA A 30 -3.05 11.73 9.09
N GLY A 31 -3.75 11.30 10.14
CA GLY A 31 -3.32 10.23 11.05
C GLY A 31 -2.34 10.69 12.13
N HIS A 32 -2.22 11.99 12.40
CA HIS A 32 -1.39 12.49 13.48
C HIS A 32 -2.14 12.51 14.82
N THR A 33 -1.40 12.25 15.90
CA THR A 33 -1.89 12.53 17.26
C THR A 33 -1.80 14.03 17.49
N VAL A 34 -2.90 14.70 17.82
CA VAL A 34 -2.94 16.15 18.02
C VAL A 34 -3.36 16.48 19.44
N SER A 35 -2.57 17.31 20.10
CA SER A 35 -2.85 17.85 21.43
C SER A 35 -2.93 19.38 21.33
N VAL A 36 -4.01 19.96 21.82
CA VAL A 36 -4.31 21.40 21.59
C VAL A 36 -4.31 22.13 22.92
N ILE A 37 -3.49 23.17 23.01
CA ILE A 37 -3.44 24.09 24.14
C ILE A 37 -3.36 25.54 23.68
N LEU A 38 -4.39 26.33 23.97
CA LEU A 38 -4.54 27.69 23.46
C LEU A 38 -4.66 28.69 24.62
N PRO A 39 -4.34 29.97 24.41
CA PRO A 39 -4.85 31.02 25.25
C PRO A 39 -6.39 31.00 25.30
N HIS A 40 -6.98 31.28 26.46
CA HIS A 40 -8.44 31.33 26.61
C HIS A 40 -9.13 32.46 25.84
N GLN A 41 -8.35 33.43 25.36
CA GLN A 41 -8.82 34.59 24.60
C GLN A 41 -7.71 35.04 23.64
N GLN A 42 -8.04 35.92 22.70
CA GLN A 42 -7.11 36.53 21.75
C GLN A 42 -5.92 37.22 22.46
N ARG A 43 -4.70 36.97 21.96
CA ARG A 43 -3.40 37.46 22.48
C ARG A 43 -2.45 37.92 21.37
N SER A 44 -2.98 38.50 20.30
CA SER A 44 -2.19 39.08 19.20
C SER A 44 -1.30 40.25 19.66
N TRP A 45 -0.27 40.57 18.86
CA TRP A 45 0.68 41.68 19.11
C TRP A 45 1.50 41.59 20.43
N ILE A 46 1.61 40.41 21.03
CA ILE A 46 2.33 40.20 22.31
C ILE A 46 3.78 39.70 22.13
N GLY A 47 4.16 39.28 20.93
CA GLY A 47 5.44 38.62 20.66
C GLY A 47 5.65 37.37 21.54
N LYS A 48 6.90 37.09 21.92
CA LYS A 48 7.23 36.08 22.94
C LYS A 48 7.21 36.71 24.34
N ALA A 49 6.23 36.37 25.17
CA ALA A 49 6.12 36.86 26.55
C ALA A 49 5.63 35.79 27.53
N HIS A 50 6.05 35.88 28.80
CA HIS A 50 5.43 35.19 29.93
C HIS A 50 4.98 36.21 30.96
N ILE A 51 3.79 36.03 31.54
CA ILE A 51 3.24 36.91 32.57
C ILE A 51 3.74 36.40 33.93
N VAL A 52 4.67 37.13 34.53
CA VAL A 52 5.21 36.81 35.87
C VAL A 52 4.35 37.48 36.96
N GLY A 53 4.08 36.75 38.05
CA GLY A 53 3.35 37.29 39.21
C GLY A 53 1.84 37.07 39.19
N ALA A 54 1.31 36.36 38.19
CA ALA A 54 -0.07 35.89 38.14
C ALA A 54 -0.11 34.35 38.18
N SER A 55 -1.07 33.79 38.91
CA SER A 55 -1.37 32.35 38.82
C SER A 55 -2.11 32.07 37.52
N VAL A 56 -1.72 30.99 36.84
CA VAL A 56 -2.29 30.57 35.57
C VAL A 56 -3.34 29.49 35.82
N LYS A 57 -4.51 29.60 35.19
CA LYS A 57 -5.64 28.69 35.35
C LYS A 57 -6.04 28.04 34.03
N PRO A 58 -6.20 26.71 34.01
CA PRO A 58 -6.75 26.00 32.86
C PRO A 58 -8.28 26.01 32.86
N THR A 59 -8.86 26.13 31.68
CA THR A 59 -10.25 25.73 31.36
C THR A 59 -10.23 24.76 30.18
N TYR A 60 -11.36 24.13 29.88
CA TYR A 60 -11.42 23.02 28.94
C TYR A 60 -12.45 23.29 27.85
N PHE A 61 -12.00 23.37 26.60
CA PHE A 61 -12.84 23.65 25.45
C PHE A 61 -13.18 22.35 24.72
N ARG A 62 -14.46 22.14 24.46
CA ARG A 62 -14.98 21.00 23.69
C ARG A 62 -15.39 21.54 22.32
N PRO A 63 -14.62 21.25 21.26
CA PRO A 63 -14.95 21.72 19.92
C PRO A 63 -16.29 21.15 19.45
N GLY A 64 -17.07 21.98 18.77
CA GLY A 64 -18.34 21.59 18.16
C GLY A 64 -18.18 21.20 16.70
N THR A 65 -19.14 21.57 15.86
CA THR A 65 -19.13 21.34 14.42
C THR A 65 -18.16 22.31 13.73
N LEU A 66 -17.42 21.83 12.72
CA LEU A 66 -16.49 22.67 11.97
C LEU A 66 -17.22 23.86 11.33
N HIS A 67 -16.66 25.07 11.45
CA HIS A 67 -17.23 26.35 10.99
C HIS A 67 -18.54 26.81 11.68
N GLN A 68 -18.95 26.13 12.76
CA GLN A 68 -20.09 26.54 13.59
C GLN A 68 -19.63 27.03 14.97
N GLU A 69 -20.44 27.89 15.60
CA GLU A 69 -20.17 28.44 16.94
C GLU A 69 -20.94 27.65 18.03
N ASP A 70 -20.80 26.33 18.01
CA ASP A 70 -21.47 25.39 18.93
C ASP A 70 -20.49 24.74 19.95
N GLY A 71 -19.24 25.18 19.98
CA GLY A 71 -18.24 24.74 20.96
C GLY A 71 -18.55 25.23 22.39
N THR A 72 -18.13 24.48 23.41
CA THR A 72 -18.43 24.79 24.82
C THR A 72 -17.19 24.79 25.71
N THR A 73 -17.13 25.72 26.68
CA THR A 73 -16.02 25.83 27.65
C THR A 73 -16.47 25.37 29.03
N HIS A 74 -15.63 24.57 29.68
CA HIS A 74 -15.90 23.95 30.98
C HIS A 74 -14.78 24.25 31.98
N GLN A 75 -15.11 24.25 33.27
CA GLN A 75 -14.15 24.52 34.35
C GLN A 75 -13.32 23.29 34.75
N LEU A 76 -13.81 22.09 34.43
CA LEU A 76 -13.19 20.82 34.76
C LEU A 76 -13.05 19.95 33.50
N PRO A 77 -12.03 19.06 33.44
CA PRO A 77 -11.86 18.13 32.33
C PRO A 77 -13.07 17.19 32.17
N ARG A 78 -13.25 16.62 30.97
CA ARG A 78 -14.19 15.52 30.72
C ARG A 78 -13.99 14.36 31.71
N GLY A 79 -15.08 13.66 32.03
CA GLY A 79 -15.08 12.57 33.02
C GLY A 79 -15.02 13.00 34.48
N SER A 80 -14.66 14.25 34.80
CA SER A 80 -14.52 14.72 36.20
C SER A 80 -15.84 14.71 37.00
N ASN A 81 -16.98 14.80 36.32
CA ASN A 81 -18.31 14.83 36.93
C ASN A 81 -19.14 13.55 36.65
N GLY A 82 -18.53 12.49 36.12
CA GLY A 82 -19.25 11.27 35.71
C GLY A 82 -19.92 11.34 34.33
N ASP A 83 -19.66 12.41 33.57
CA ASP A 83 -20.07 12.55 32.16
C ASP A 83 -19.22 11.66 31.24
N ASN A 84 -19.67 11.49 29.99
CA ASN A 84 -18.93 10.71 28.98
C ASN A 84 -17.48 11.20 28.83
N SER A 85 -16.53 10.28 28.97
CA SER A 85 -15.08 10.53 28.82
C SER A 85 -14.62 10.54 27.37
N GLU A 86 -15.49 10.16 26.42
CA GLU A 86 -15.17 10.16 25.00
C GLU A 86 -15.33 11.53 24.34
N GLY A 87 -14.50 11.78 23.32
CA GLY A 87 -14.52 12.97 22.47
C GLY A 87 -13.37 13.95 22.72
N ASP A 88 -13.18 14.87 21.77
CA ASP A 88 -12.11 15.86 21.83
C ASP A 88 -12.33 16.88 22.96
N GLU A 89 -11.21 17.27 23.57
CA GLU A 89 -11.12 18.30 24.61
C GLU A 89 -9.76 19.01 24.48
N TRP A 90 -9.80 20.34 24.43
CA TRP A 90 -8.65 21.21 24.29
C TRP A 90 -8.43 21.98 25.59
N VAL A 91 -7.18 22.27 25.92
CA VAL A 91 -6.83 23.04 27.12
C VAL A 91 -6.76 24.52 26.78
N LEU A 92 -7.47 25.35 27.52
CA LEU A 92 -7.39 26.79 27.44
C LEU A 92 -6.65 27.34 28.65
N ILE A 93 -5.74 28.28 28.44
CA ILE A 93 -4.90 28.85 29.48
C ILE A 93 -5.09 30.36 29.55
N ASP A 94 -5.22 30.93 30.75
CA ASP A 94 -5.33 32.38 30.96
C ASP A 94 -4.00 33.16 30.82
N SER A 95 -3.16 32.77 29.86
CA SER A 95 -1.82 33.32 29.64
C SER A 95 -1.52 33.54 28.16
N THR A 96 -0.24 33.61 27.80
CA THR A 96 0.27 33.83 26.43
C THR A 96 0.49 32.51 25.69
N PRO A 97 0.63 32.53 24.36
CA PRO A 97 0.97 31.33 23.58
C PRO A 97 2.26 30.64 24.05
N ALA A 98 3.29 31.42 24.41
CA ALA A 98 4.53 30.86 24.94
C ALA A 98 4.30 30.08 26.25
N SER A 99 3.48 30.60 27.17
CA SER A 99 3.11 29.85 28.38
C SER A 99 2.31 28.58 28.04
N CYS A 100 1.42 28.64 27.05
CA CYS A 100 0.66 27.47 26.57
C CYS A 100 1.59 26.37 26.08
N VAL A 101 2.63 26.70 25.31
CA VAL A 101 3.61 25.72 24.83
C VAL A 101 4.35 25.04 25.97
N GLN A 102 4.89 25.78 26.94
CA GLN A 102 5.55 25.15 28.09
C GLN A 102 4.61 24.24 28.88
N ILE A 103 3.39 24.72 29.17
CA ILE A 103 2.41 23.96 29.94
C ILE A 103 2.01 22.69 29.17
N GLY A 104 1.82 22.79 27.85
CA GLY A 104 1.52 21.66 26.98
C GLY A 104 2.65 20.64 26.90
N LEU A 105 3.91 21.09 26.84
CA LEU A 105 5.07 20.20 26.76
C LEU A 105 5.36 19.48 28.07
N TYR A 106 5.20 20.15 29.21
CA TYR A 106 5.71 19.66 30.50
C TYR A 106 4.64 19.25 31.51
N HIS A 107 3.39 19.67 31.34
CA HIS A 107 2.33 19.45 32.34
C HIS A 107 1.05 18.80 31.81
N TYR A 108 0.86 18.78 30.49
CA TYR A 108 -0.27 18.09 29.85
C TYR A 108 0.21 17.07 28.80
N PHE A 109 -0.67 16.12 28.45
CA PHE A 109 -0.52 15.19 27.33
C PHE A 109 0.59 14.13 27.41
N GLN A 110 1.25 13.94 28.55
CA GLN A 110 2.31 12.92 28.70
C GLN A 110 1.81 11.50 28.39
N GLU A 111 0.54 11.22 28.70
CA GLU A 111 -0.11 9.93 28.44
C GLU A 111 -0.29 9.63 26.93
N ARG A 112 -0.25 10.65 26.07
CA ARG A 112 -0.37 10.52 24.61
C ARG A 112 0.97 10.28 23.91
N GLY A 113 2.05 10.10 24.66
CA GLY A 113 3.40 9.93 24.13
C GLY A 113 4.16 11.25 23.94
N PRO A 114 5.44 11.18 23.52
CA PRO A 114 6.29 12.37 23.38
C PRO A 114 5.80 13.27 22.25
N ILE A 115 5.84 14.60 22.46
CA ILE A 115 5.53 15.58 21.43
C ILE A 115 6.75 15.72 20.49
N ASP A 116 6.52 15.52 19.19
CA ASP A 116 7.55 15.55 18.14
C ASP A 116 7.80 16.97 17.62
N VAL A 117 6.72 17.76 17.45
CA VAL A 117 6.75 19.10 16.87
C VAL A 117 5.70 20.01 17.52
N VAL A 118 6.03 21.29 17.69
CA VAL A 118 5.11 22.34 18.11
C VAL A 118 4.65 23.12 16.88
N VAL A 119 3.35 23.22 16.65
CA VAL A 119 2.77 24.08 15.61
C VAL A 119 2.01 25.20 16.29
N SER A 120 2.48 26.43 16.14
CA SER A 120 1.80 27.61 16.63
C SER A 120 1.08 28.28 15.46
N GLY A 121 -0.25 28.27 15.47
CA GLY A 121 -1.12 28.78 14.41
C GLY A 121 -2.26 27.81 14.03
N PRO A 122 -2.98 28.08 12.92
CA PRO A 122 -2.74 29.18 11.99
C PRO A 122 -3.17 30.51 12.60
N ASN A 123 -2.33 31.54 12.47
CA ASN A 123 -2.69 32.92 12.77
C ASN A 123 -3.76 33.43 11.77
N TYR A 124 -4.73 34.18 12.27
CA TYR A 124 -5.70 34.95 11.48
C TYR A 124 -5.01 36.20 10.90
N GLY A 125 -4.36 36.02 9.76
CA GLY A 125 -3.62 37.06 9.04
C GLY A 125 -2.18 36.64 8.79
N ARG A 126 -1.43 37.49 8.07
CA ARG A 126 -0.01 37.25 7.75
C ARG A 126 0.92 37.74 8.86
N ASN A 127 2.02 37.02 9.06
CA ASN A 127 3.13 37.41 9.94
C ASN A 127 4.42 37.67 9.12
N THR A 128 4.27 38.14 7.88
CA THR A 128 5.37 38.53 6.99
C THR A 128 6.01 39.85 7.42
N THR A 129 7.28 40.05 7.12
CA THR A 129 8.08 41.25 7.46
C THR A 129 8.47 41.33 8.94
N ALA A 130 9.61 41.98 9.22
CA ALA A 130 10.17 42.09 10.57
C ALA A 130 9.20 42.70 11.59
N LEU A 131 8.44 43.73 11.20
CA LEU A 131 7.52 44.41 12.13
C LEU A 131 6.35 43.52 12.59
N PHE A 132 5.74 42.74 11.69
CA PHE A 132 4.68 41.81 12.09
C PHE A 132 5.26 40.58 12.79
N ALA A 133 6.36 40.03 12.26
CA ALA A 133 6.97 38.83 12.81
C ALA A 133 7.44 39.01 14.26
N LEU A 134 8.09 40.13 14.59
CA LEU A 134 8.60 40.40 15.94
C LEU A 134 7.50 40.67 16.96
N SER A 135 6.32 41.10 16.51
CA SER A 135 5.14 41.32 17.36
C SER A 135 4.20 40.10 17.42
N SER A 136 4.42 39.07 16.60
CA SER A 136 3.54 37.91 16.49
C SER A 136 3.57 37.01 17.73
N GLY A 137 2.41 36.80 18.35
CA GLY A 137 2.25 35.81 19.40
C GLY A 137 2.39 34.38 18.85
N THR A 138 1.92 34.16 17.62
CA THR A 138 2.12 32.92 16.87
C THR A 138 3.60 32.57 16.68
N ILE A 139 4.46 33.51 16.25
CA ILE A 139 5.91 33.25 16.20
C ILE A 139 6.49 33.10 17.60
N GLY A 140 6.01 33.87 18.58
CA GLY A 140 6.42 33.76 19.97
C GLY A 140 6.18 32.39 20.60
N GLY A 141 5.06 31.73 20.27
CA GLY A 141 4.77 30.36 20.67
C GLY A 141 5.74 29.34 20.06
N ALA A 142 5.98 29.42 18.75
CA ALA A 142 6.95 28.55 18.08
C ALA A 142 8.39 28.78 18.58
N MET A 143 8.78 30.02 18.86
CA MET A 143 10.08 30.34 19.45
C MET A 143 10.23 29.70 20.83
N GLU A 144 9.16 29.64 21.62
CA GLU A 144 9.21 28.96 22.92
C GLU A 144 9.38 27.45 22.78
N GLY A 145 8.65 26.81 21.86
CA GLY A 145 8.84 25.39 21.56
C GLY A 145 10.28 25.07 21.17
N ALA A 146 10.88 25.92 20.34
CA ALA A 146 12.27 25.83 19.93
C ALA A 146 13.25 26.00 21.11
N CYS A 147 13.01 26.96 22.00
CA CYS A 147 13.78 27.13 23.24
C CYS A 147 13.66 25.90 24.17
N CYS A 148 12.54 25.17 24.12
CA CYS A 148 12.35 23.90 24.83
C CYS A 148 12.99 22.68 24.11
N GLY A 149 13.72 22.90 23.02
CA GLY A 149 14.40 21.84 22.26
C GLY A 149 13.49 21.05 21.33
N LYS A 150 12.30 21.59 20.98
CA LYS A 150 11.38 20.96 20.02
C LYS A 150 11.43 21.67 18.68
N ARG A 151 11.35 20.89 17.60
CA ARG A 151 11.10 21.43 16.27
C ARG A 151 9.78 22.22 16.30
N SER A 152 9.80 23.43 15.76
CA SER A 152 8.66 24.35 15.92
C SER A 152 8.32 25.07 14.63
N ILE A 153 7.04 25.17 14.31
CA ILE A 153 6.53 25.84 13.11
C ILE A 153 5.52 26.90 13.55
N ALA A 154 5.74 28.15 13.16
CA ALA A 154 4.76 29.21 13.25
C ALA A 154 3.99 29.28 11.93
N LEU A 155 2.68 29.01 11.95
CA LEU A 155 1.85 28.94 10.76
C LEU A 155 0.89 30.14 10.71
N SER A 156 0.72 30.75 9.55
CA SER A 156 -0.13 31.93 9.36
C SER A 156 -0.90 31.84 8.05
N TYR A 157 -2.20 32.14 8.06
CA TYR A 157 -3.01 32.19 6.84
C TYR A 157 -3.21 33.64 6.42
N ALA A 158 -2.61 33.99 5.28
CA ALA A 158 -2.56 35.32 4.73
C ALA A 158 -3.70 35.53 3.73
N PHE A 159 -4.71 36.33 4.06
CA PHE A 159 -5.83 36.64 3.18
C PHE A 159 -5.74 38.08 2.67
N SER A 160 -6.17 38.30 1.41
CA SER A 160 -6.33 39.64 0.84
C SER A 160 -7.77 40.17 0.99
N SER A 161 -8.72 39.26 1.17
CA SER A 161 -10.13 39.56 1.37
C SER A 161 -10.70 38.66 2.49
N ARG A 162 -11.69 39.16 3.24
CA ARG A 162 -12.30 38.42 4.35
C ARG A 162 -13.35 37.39 3.91
N ASN A 163 -13.27 36.91 2.67
CA ASN A 163 -14.13 35.85 2.20
C ASN A 163 -13.57 34.49 2.66
N HIS A 164 -13.96 34.08 3.87
CA HIS A 164 -13.54 32.85 4.52
C HIS A 164 -14.34 31.65 4.02
N ASP A 165 -14.21 31.34 2.73
CA ASP A 165 -14.82 30.15 2.15
C ASP A 165 -14.25 28.90 2.84
N PRO A 166 -15.10 28.04 3.44
CA PRO A 166 -14.68 26.78 4.04
C PRO A 166 -13.84 25.90 3.10
N VAL A 167 -14.09 25.95 1.79
CA VAL A 167 -13.35 25.19 0.77
C VAL A 167 -11.90 25.68 0.69
N ILE A 168 -11.68 27.00 0.67
CA ILE A 168 -10.34 27.60 0.61
C ILE A 168 -9.58 27.32 1.92
N ILE A 169 -10.26 27.41 3.07
CA ILE A 169 -9.66 27.10 4.38
C ILE A 169 -9.24 25.63 4.47
N ALA A 170 -10.09 24.72 3.96
CA ALA A 170 -9.78 23.30 3.90
C ALA A 170 -8.59 23.02 2.97
N GLU A 171 -8.54 23.65 1.79
CA GLU A 171 -7.42 23.55 0.86
C GLU A 171 -6.11 24.03 1.51
N ALA A 172 -6.12 25.24 2.09
CA ALA A 172 -4.96 25.81 2.77
C ALA A 172 -4.50 24.94 3.95
N SER A 173 -5.43 24.34 4.69
CA SER A 173 -5.11 23.42 5.78
C SER A 173 -4.53 22.10 5.28
N GLY A 174 -5.06 21.52 4.20
CA GLY A 174 -4.45 20.36 3.56
C GLY A 174 -3.03 20.65 3.05
N HIS A 175 -2.84 21.81 2.40
CA HIS A 175 -1.52 22.26 1.95
C HIS A 175 -0.55 22.48 3.13
N ALA A 176 -1.00 23.11 4.20
CA ALA A 176 -0.20 23.33 5.40
C ALA A 176 0.23 22.02 6.07
N VAL A 177 -0.65 21.01 6.14
CA VAL A 177 -0.31 19.68 6.67
C VAL A 177 0.79 19.04 5.84
N LYS A 178 0.66 18.99 4.50
CA LYS A 178 1.70 18.46 3.59
C LYS A 178 3.04 19.16 3.81
N LEU A 179 3.02 20.49 3.99
CA LEU A 179 4.22 21.27 4.24
C LEU A 179 4.83 21.00 5.62
N ILE A 180 4.02 20.86 6.66
CA ILE A 180 4.48 20.50 8.02
C ILE A 180 5.17 19.14 7.99
N GLU A 181 4.57 18.13 7.35
CA GLU A 181 5.17 16.80 7.18
C GLU A 181 6.50 16.87 6.44
N HIS A 182 6.54 17.60 5.31
CA HIS A 182 7.75 17.78 4.52
C HIS A 182 8.88 18.43 5.34
N LEU A 183 8.60 19.51 6.06
CA LEU A 183 9.60 20.21 6.89
C LEU A 183 10.08 19.34 8.05
N CYS A 184 9.19 18.59 8.70
CA CYS A 184 9.57 17.65 9.76
C CYS A 184 10.48 16.52 9.25
N ALA A 185 10.21 15.99 8.05
CA ALA A 185 11.06 14.98 7.43
C ALA A 185 12.42 15.55 6.97
N ASN A 186 12.45 16.81 6.51
CA ASN A 186 13.61 17.44 5.89
C ASN A 186 14.10 18.66 6.67
N TRP A 187 14.16 18.56 8.01
CA TRP A 187 14.49 19.71 8.86
C TRP A 187 15.93 20.16 8.64
N ALA A 188 16.13 21.36 8.08
CA ALA A 188 17.46 21.89 7.80
C ALA A 188 18.32 22.12 9.05
N ASP A 189 19.62 21.84 8.91
CA ASP A 189 20.60 22.00 9.98
C ASP A 189 20.73 23.46 10.44
N GLY A 190 20.72 23.66 11.76
CA GLY A 190 20.86 24.97 12.36
C GLY A 190 19.62 25.87 12.30
N VAL A 191 18.47 25.35 11.87
CA VAL A 191 17.17 26.01 11.97
C VAL A 191 16.47 25.58 13.25
N ASP A 192 16.07 26.55 14.09
CA ASP A 192 15.36 26.26 15.34
C ASP A 192 13.83 26.20 15.11
N LEU A 193 13.32 27.08 14.24
CA LEU A 193 11.90 27.14 13.86
C LEU A 193 11.70 27.64 12.43
N TYR A 194 10.55 27.33 11.84
CA TYR A 194 10.09 27.93 10.57
C TYR A 194 8.90 28.85 10.79
N SER A 195 8.91 30.04 10.16
CA SER A 195 7.72 30.86 9.98
C SER A 195 7.14 30.62 8.60
N VAL A 196 5.93 30.09 8.55
CA VAL A 196 5.21 29.69 7.34
C VAL A 196 4.00 30.59 7.16
N ASN A 197 3.92 31.27 6.01
CA ASN A 197 2.75 32.05 5.64
C ASN A 197 2.13 31.45 4.36
N VAL A 198 0.94 30.89 4.50
CA VAL A 198 0.14 30.27 3.43
C VAL A 198 -0.89 31.29 2.95
N PRO A 199 -0.90 31.69 1.67
CA PRO A 199 -1.97 32.51 1.10
C PRO A 199 -3.33 31.80 1.18
N LEU A 200 -4.34 32.49 1.68
CA LEU A 200 -5.71 31.99 1.73
C LEU A 200 -6.46 32.38 0.46
N GLU A 201 -6.00 31.84 -0.66
CA GLU A 201 -6.57 32.06 -1.99
C GLU A 201 -6.85 30.69 -2.65
N PRO A 202 -7.82 30.58 -3.58
CA PRO A 202 -8.08 29.33 -4.28
C PRO A 202 -6.87 28.84 -5.07
N GLY A 203 -6.58 27.54 -5.03
CA GLY A 203 -5.46 26.95 -5.78
C GLY A 203 -4.10 27.16 -5.11
N VAL A 204 -4.06 27.57 -3.84
CA VAL A 204 -2.79 27.69 -3.08
C VAL A 204 -1.99 26.39 -3.09
N SER A 205 -2.65 25.24 -3.20
CA SER A 205 -2.00 23.94 -3.27
C SER A 205 -1.18 23.72 -4.55
N GLU A 206 -1.50 24.42 -5.64
CA GLU A 206 -0.81 24.36 -6.93
C GLU A 206 0.33 25.39 -7.04
N ASN A 207 0.32 26.39 -6.16
CA ASN A 207 1.32 27.46 -6.15
C ASN A 207 2.63 27.01 -5.51
N LYS A 208 3.70 27.73 -5.87
CA LYS A 208 5.04 27.43 -5.37
C LYS A 208 5.15 27.64 -3.87
N VAL A 209 5.95 26.79 -3.24
CA VAL A 209 6.41 26.97 -1.87
C VAL A 209 7.88 27.36 -1.92
N LEU A 210 8.25 28.49 -1.32
CA LEU A 210 9.61 29.03 -1.39
C LEU A 210 10.23 29.20 -0.01
N TYR A 211 11.50 28.84 0.13
CA TYR A 211 12.32 29.36 1.22
C TYR A 211 12.58 30.85 1.02
N THR A 212 12.37 31.64 2.07
CA THR A 212 12.44 33.11 2.02
C THR A 212 13.25 33.70 3.16
N ASP A 213 13.81 34.89 2.92
CA ASP A 213 14.27 35.76 4.01
C ASP A 213 13.12 36.61 4.55
N MET A 214 13.24 37.06 5.80
CA MET A 214 12.30 38.02 6.38
C MET A 214 12.54 39.42 5.83
N LEU A 215 11.50 40.10 5.32
CA LEU A 215 11.64 41.47 4.83
C LEU A 215 11.97 42.45 5.95
N ASP A 216 13.09 43.15 5.82
CA ASP A 216 13.56 44.14 6.80
C ASP A 216 12.86 45.50 6.59
N ASN A 217 11.88 45.83 7.45
CA ASN A 217 11.15 47.10 7.41
C ASN A 217 11.16 47.84 8.76
N ARG A 218 10.81 49.14 8.74
CA ARG A 218 10.90 50.05 9.90
C ARG A 218 9.66 50.91 10.02
N TRP A 219 9.30 51.27 11.25
CA TRP A 219 8.29 52.29 11.50
C TRP A 219 8.79 53.66 11.05
N THR A 220 7.94 54.39 10.33
CA THR A 220 8.16 55.78 9.90
C THR A 220 7.56 56.79 10.89
N GLY A 221 6.69 56.33 11.81
CA GLY A 221 5.98 57.15 12.79
C GLY A 221 5.64 56.37 14.07
N SER A 222 4.81 56.98 14.93
CA SER A 222 4.35 56.38 16.19
C SER A 222 3.20 55.39 15.94
N CYS A 223 3.22 54.24 16.63
CA CYS A 223 2.08 53.32 16.68
C CYS A 223 0.97 53.78 17.65
N PHE A 224 1.19 54.91 18.34
CA PHE A 224 0.26 55.46 19.32
C PHE A 224 -0.16 56.88 18.93
N GLN A 225 -1.45 57.15 19.09
CA GLN A 225 -2.05 58.48 18.94
C GLN A 225 -2.47 59.02 20.31
N ALA A 226 -2.13 60.27 20.61
CA ALA A 226 -2.60 60.93 21.81
C ALA A 226 -4.11 61.20 21.73
N VAL A 227 -4.84 60.91 22.80
CA VAL A 227 -6.29 61.11 22.93
C VAL A 227 -6.65 61.77 24.25
N GLU A 228 -7.84 62.38 24.32
CA GLU A 228 -8.37 62.94 25.56
C GLU A 228 -8.86 61.84 26.52
N PRO A 229 -8.86 62.06 27.85
CA PRO A 229 -9.14 61.05 28.88
C PRO A 229 -10.58 60.48 28.91
N THR A 230 -11.44 60.77 27.93
CA THR A 230 -12.90 60.58 28.03
C THR A 230 -13.48 59.47 27.14
N SER A 231 -12.71 58.85 26.25
CA SER A 231 -13.18 57.73 25.43
C SER A 231 -12.81 56.38 26.06
N ALA A 232 -13.69 55.84 26.88
CA ALA A 232 -13.66 54.43 27.25
C ALA A 232 -14.23 53.61 26.08
N ASP A 233 -13.39 53.33 25.08
CA ASP A 233 -13.71 52.33 24.06
C ASP A 233 -13.40 50.93 24.61
N ASP A 234 -14.26 49.96 24.31
CA ASP A 234 -14.04 48.55 24.62
C ASP A 234 -12.78 48.06 23.86
N PRO A 235 -11.73 47.58 24.55
CA PRO A 235 -10.47 47.15 23.93
C PRO A 235 -10.64 46.11 22.83
N ASP A 236 -11.59 45.17 23.00
CA ASP A 236 -11.79 44.07 22.04
C ASP A 236 -12.44 44.58 20.75
N LEU A 237 -13.43 45.48 20.88
CA LEU A 237 -14.05 46.15 19.73
C LEU A 237 -13.08 47.08 19.00
N GLN A 238 -12.17 47.72 19.74
CA GLN A 238 -11.15 48.59 19.16
C GLN A 238 -10.09 47.80 18.38
N GLU A 239 -9.60 46.67 18.91
CA GLU A 239 -8.71 45.76 18.18
C GLU A 239 -9.38 45.27 16.90
N GLN A 240 -10.65 44.84 16.99
CA GLN A 240 -11.41 44.37 15.84
C GLN A 240 -11.52 45.44 14.74
N ARG A 241 -11.83 46.69 15.10
CA ARG A 241 -11.87 47.81 14.13
C ARG A 241 -10.51 48.05 13.47
N LEU A 242 -9.42 48.02 14.25
CA LEU A 242 -8.07 48.22 13.72
C LEU A 242 -7.64 47.11 12.77
N ARG A 243 -8.05 45.86 13.02
CA ARG A 243 -7.90 44.78 12.03
C ARG A 243 -8.68 45.08 10.75
N ASN A 244 -9.93 45.53 10.87
CA ASN A 244 -10.78 45.86 9.72
C ASN A 244 -10.17 46.96 8.84
N GLU A 245 -9.55 47.97 9.46
CA GLU A 245 -8.94 49.11 8.76
C GLU A 245 -7.53 48.81 8.24
N GLY A 246 -6.77 47.94 8.92
CA GLY A 246 -5.44 47.54 8.52
C GLY A 246 -5.42 46.63 7.29
N GLU A 247 -6.50 45.92 6.97
CA GLU A 247 -6.51 44.84 5.97
C GLU A 247 -7.22 45.19 4.64
N VAL A 248 -7.87 46.36 4.52
CA VAL A 248 -8.55 46.81 3.30
C VAL A 248 -7.74 47.89 2.58
N GLU A 249 -7.54 47.74 1.27
CA GLU A 249 -6.84 48.72 0.43
C GLU A 249 -7.37 50.16 0.58
N GLY A 250 -6.45 51.10 0.82
CA GLY A 250 -6.39 52.34 0.05
C GLY A 250 -7.54 53.37 0.18
N LYS A 251 -8.09 53.65 1.37
CA LYS A 251 -8.84 54.90 1.57
C LYS A 251 -7.98 56.01 2.16
N LYS A 252 -7.83 57.10 1.39
CA LYS A 252 -7.23 58.37 1.81
C LYS A 252 -7.96 58.90 3.05
N PRO A 253 -7.25 59.28 4.13
CA PRO A 253 -7.84 60.10 5.18
C PRO A 253 -8.05 61.52 4.65
N ASP A 254 -9.21 62.09 4.96
CA ASP A 254 -9.59 63.47 4.66
C ASP A 254 -8.77 64.45 5.52
N PRO A 255 -7.99 65.39 4.94
CA PRO A 255 -7.14 66.29 5.71
C PRO A 255 -7.96 67.51 6.17
N SER A 256 -8.82 67.35 7.17
CA SER A 256 -9.48 68.50 7.79
C SER A 256 -9.79 68.30 9.27
N VAL A 257 -8.77 68.28 10.12
CA VAL A 257 -8.90 68.73 11.51
C VAL A 257 -7.66 69.54 11.88
N SER A 258 -7.73 70.85 11.64
CA SER A 258 -6.80 71.82 12.19
C SER A 258 -7.05 71.94 13.70
N LEU A 259 -6.07 71.54 14.51
CA LEU A 259 -6.08 71.81 15.95
C LEU A 259 -5.46 73.20 16.19
N ASP A 260 -6.29 74.13 16.65
CA ASP A 260 -5.91 75.47 17.10
C ASP A 260 -4.91 75.37 18.26
N THR A 261 -3.68 75.79 18.03
CA THR A 261 -2.69 76.03 19.09
C THR A 261 -2.95 77.38 19.75
N GLN A 262 -3.55 77.36 20.94
CA GLN A 262 -3.43 78.47 21.89
C GLN A 262 -2.04 78.41 22.56
N GLU A 263 -1.23 79.44 22.35
CA GLU A 263 0.00 79.67 23.09
C GLU A 263 -0.32 79.93 24.57
N SER A 264 0.16 79.05 25.47
CA SER A 264 0.19 79.32 26.90
C SER A 264 1.64 79.44 27.37
N THR A 265 1.93 80.59 27.97
CA THR A 265 3.25 81.04 28.42
C THR A 265 3.60 80.51 29.81
N LEU A 266 3.87 79.21 29.94
CA LEU A 266 4.47 78.61 31.15
C LEU A 266 5.40 77.45 30.73
N GLY A 267 6.60 77.40 31.32
CA GLY A 267 7.70 76.47 30.97
C GLY A 267 7.34 74.98 30.98
N PRO A 268 8.23 74.09 30.51
CA PRO A 268 7.87 72.73 30.09
C PRO A 268 7.46 71.86 31.29
N ARG A 269 6.16 71.86 31.60
CA ARG A 269 5.54 70.86 32.47
C ARG A 269 5.02 69.73 31.59
N LEU A 270 5.28 68.49 32.00
CA LEU A 270 4.75 67.31 31.32
C LEU A 270 3.22 67.42 31.27
N GLN A 271 2.65 67.38 30.07
CA GLN A 271 1.21 67.35 29.86
C GLN A 271 0.70 65.93 30.09
N HIS A 272 -0.37 65.79 30.86
CA HIS A 272 -1.06 64.51 31.01
C HIS A 272 -1.72 64.15 29.67
N LYS A 273 -1.36 62.97 29.12
CA LYS A 273 -1.85 62.48 27.83
C LYS A 273 -2.26 61.02 27.99
N HIS A 274 -3.37 60.65 27.36
CA HIS A 274 -3.72 59.26 27.13
C HIS A 274 -3.31 58.89 25.70
N PHE A 275 -3.00 57.62 25.48
CA PHE A 275 -2.61 57.12 24.17
C PHE A 275 -3.47 55.93 23.80
N LYS A 276 -3.88 55.87 22.54
CA LYS A 276 -4.49 54.68 21.94
C LYS A 276 -3.54 54.08 20.92
N TRP A 277 -3.58 52.75 20.78
CA TRP A 277 -2.91 52.06 19.68
C TRP A 277 -3.59 52.43 18.36
N ALA A 278 -2.81 52.96 17.42
CA ALA A 278 -3.28 53.42 16.10
C ALA A 278 -2.10 53.46 15.10
N PRO A 279 -1.51 52.31 14.75
CA PRO A 279 -0.40 52.24 13.80
C PRO A 279 -0.85 52.57 12.37
N SER A 280 0.05 53.21 11.61
CA SER A 280 -0.12 53.36 10.16
C SER A 280 0.57 52.21 9.42
N PHE A 281 -0.21 51.29 8.85
CA PHE A 281 0.33 50.15 8.10
C PHE A 281 0.63 50.45 6.62
N GLN A 282 0.30 51.65 6.14
CA GLN A 282 0.52 52.02 4.73
C GLN A 282 1.98 51.90 4.31
N ASP A 283 2.90 52.30 5.18
CA ASP A 283 4.33 52.23 4.88
C ASP A 283 4.87 50.79 4.97
N VAL A 284 4.25 49.95 5.82
CA VAL A 284 4.54 48.51 5.88
C VAL A 284 4.15 47.84 4.56
N TYR A 285 2.96 48.13 4.04
CA TYR A 285 2.49 47.57 2.77
C TYR A 285 3.27 48.10 1.57
N ARG A 286 3.59 49.40 1.55
CA ARG A 286 4.46 49.97 0.52
C ARG A 286 5.83 49.30 0.50
N SER A 287 6.40 49.00 1.67
CA SER A 287 7.67 48.29 1.75
C SER A 287 7.62 46.90 1.11
N VAL A 288 6.48 46.21 1.19
CA VAL A 288 6.26 44.92 0.51
C VAL A 288 6.13 45.13 -1.00
N GLU A 289 5.38 46.13 -1.44
CA GLU A 289 5.21 46.46 -2.86
C GLU A 289 6.52 46.79 -3.57
N GLU A 290 7.40 47.53 -2.90
CA GLU A 290 8.69 47.98 -3.42
C GLU A 290 9.82 46.94 -3.25
N SER A 291 9.56 45.86 -2.52
CA SER A 291 10.57 44.84 -2.20
C SER A 291 10.94 43.96 -3.40
N LYS A 292 12.17 43.42 -3.39
CA LYS A 292 12.67 42.49 -4.41
C LYS A 292 12.24 41.05 -4.12
N PRO A 293 12.17 40.18 -5.14
CA PRO A 293 11.92 38.76 -4.95
C PRO A 293 12.84 38.09 -3.92
N GLY A 294 12.31 37.09 -3.20
CA GLY A 294 13.05 36.27 -2.23
C GLY A 294 12.75 36.55 -0.75
N ASN A 295 11.92 37.55 -0.46
CA ASN A 295 11.45 37.81 0.91
C ASN A 295 10.02 37.32 1.15
N ASP A 296 9.68 37.06 2.40
CA ASP A 296 8.37 36.57 2.86
C ASP A 296 7.19 37.45 2.41
N GLY A 297 7.30 38.77 2.54
CA GLY A 297 6.28 39.73 2.14
C GLY A 297 5.98 39.68 0.64
N TRP A 298 7.02 39.68 -0.19
CA TRP A 298 6.89 39.58 -1.64
C TRP A 298 6.31 38.22 -2.06
N THR A 299 6.81 37.11 -1.49
CA THR A 299 6.35 35.76 -1.84
C THR A 299 4.85 35.59 -1.58
N VAL A 300 4.36 36.05 -0.42
CA VAL A 300 2.92 35.98 -0.09
C VAL A 300 2.10 36.92 -0.98
N LYS A 301 2.61 38.11 -1.33
CA LYS A 301 1.95 39.02 -2.27
C LYS A 301 1.72 38.36 -3.63
N GLU A 302 2.69 37.58 -4.10
CA GLU A 302 2.62 36.85 -5.37
C GLU A 302 1.87 35.50 -5.23
N GLN A 303 1.05 35.34 -4.18
CA GLN A 303 0.21 34.16 -3.92
C GLN A 303 0.97 32.83 -3.76
N MET A 304 2.26 32.90 -3.40
CA MET A 304 3.09 31.74 -3.10
C MET A 304 3.22 31.54 -1.58
N THR A 305 3.41 30.29 -1.14
CA THR A 305 3.65 29.98 0.27
C THR A 305 5.10 30.32 0.63
N SER A 306 5.28 31.12 1.68
CA SER A 306 6.63 31.48 2.19
C SER A 306 7.01 30.60 3.38
N VAL A 307 8.28 30.17 3.41
CA VAL A 307 8.89 29.41 4.52
C VAL A 307 10.18 30.12 4.93
N THR A 308 10.14 30.80 6.08
CA THR A 308 11.28 31.56 6.60
C THR A 308 11.97 30.78 7.72
N PRO A 309 13.20 30.29 7.53
CA PRO A 309 13.98 29.62 8.58
C PRO A 309 14.51 30.64 9.59
N LEU A 310 14.31 30.37 10.88
CA LEU A 310 14.68 31.28 11.97
C LEU A 310 15.47 30.56 13.07
N LYS A 311 16.24 31.36 13.81
CA LYS A 311 16.76 30.96 15.13
C LYS A 311 15.91 31.54 16.24
N ALA A 312 15.78 30.80 17.34
CA ALA A 312 15.06 31.21 18.53
C ALA A 312 15.85 32.25 19.38
N ASN A 313 16.57 33.15 18.72
CA ASN A 313 17.36 34.23 19.32
C ASN A 313 17.39 35.50 18.45
N PHE A 314 16.42 35.65 17.54
CA PHE A 314 16.30 36.76 16.59
C PHE A 314 17.43 36.88 15.56
N LYS A 315 18.35 35.91 15.51
CA LYS A 315 19.40 35.88 14.48
C LYS A 315 18.81 35.28 13.18
N PRO A 316 19.05 35.90 12.01
CA PRO A 316 18.70 35.29 10.74
C PRO A 316 19.54 34.03 10.50
N THR A 317 18.98 33.06 9.78
CA THR A 317 19.68 31.86 9.29
C THR A 317 19.95 32.00 7.79
N PRO A 318 21.01 32.72 7.38
CA PRO A 318 21.29 32.94 5.97
C PRO A 318 21.70 31.63 5.29
N GLY A 319 21.33 31.46 4.02
CA GLY A 319 21.86 30.41 3.13
C GLY A 319 20.89 29.27 2.79
N ILE A 320 19.65 29.30 3.27
CA ILE A 320 18.59 28.37 2.85
C ILE A 320 17.69 29.12 1.86
N SER A 321 17.70 28.66 0.60
CA SER A 321 16.93 29.27 -0.49
C SER A 321 16.52 28.21 -1.49
N GLY A 322 15.41 28.41 -2.20
CA GLY A 322 14.94 27.51 -3.25
C GLY A 322 13.46 27.19 -3.12
N GLU A 323 12.97 26.39 -4.06
CA GLU A 323 11.58 25.92 -4.11
C GLU A 323 11.46 24.58 -3.37
N ILE A 324 10.46 24.48 -2.50
CA ILE A 324 10.05 23.24 -1.83
C ILE A 324 9.00 22.57 -2.73
N LYS A 325 9.29 21.33 -3.15
CA LYS A 325 8.33 20.52 -3.89
C LYS A 325 7.57 19.61 -2.93
N LEU A 326 6.30 19.90 -2.71
CA LEU A 326 5.41 19.04 -1.94
C LEU A 326 4.95 17.89 -2.82
N SER A 327 5.33 16.66 -2.47
CA SER A 327 4.76 15.46 -3.08
C SER A 327 3.32 15.26 -2.57
N ASP A 328 2.39 14.93 -3.46
CA ASP A 328 1.04 14.52 -3.06
C ASP A 328 1.11 13.22 -2.26
N ASN A 329 0.94 13.33 -0.93
CA ASN A 329 1.01 12.22 0.02
C ASN A 329 -0.32 11.45 0.18
N GLN A 330 -1.29 11.61 -0.73
CA GLN A 330 -2.38 10.63 -0.77
C GLN A 330 -1.82 9.37 -1.44
N PRO A 331 -1.95 8.19 -0.80
CA PRO A 331 -1.55 6.95 -1.45
C PRO A 331 -2.38 6.82 -2.73
N SER A 332 -1.71 6.70 -3.87
CA SER A 332 -2.36 6.46 -5.16
C SER A 332 -3.08 5.11 -5.20
N LEU A 333 -2.79 4.21 -4.25
CA LEU A 333 -3.30 2.85 -4.20
C LEU A 333 -3.47 2.37 -2.75
N TYR A 334 -4.58 1.72 -2.45
CA TYR A 334 -4.77 0.94 -1.23
C TYR A 334 -4.50 -0.53 -1.52
N SER A 335 -3.92 -1.27 -0.58
CA SER A 335 -3.65 -2.69 -0.75
C SER A 335 -4.12 -3.52 0.44
N ILE A 336 -4.76 -4.66 0.18
CA ILE A 336 -5.06 -5.69 1.17
C ILE A 336 -4.22 -6.91 0.84
N VAL A 337 -3.39 -7.35 1.79
CA VAL A 337 -2.62 -8.60 1.70
C VAL A 337 -3.02 -9.48 2.87
N ASP A 338 -3.67 -10.60 2.55
CA ASP A 338 -4.29 -11.53 3.52
C ASP A 338 -4.11 -12.97 3.00
N CYS A 339 -2.95 -13.57 3.33
CA CYS A 339 -2.59 -14.93 2.96
C CYS A 339 -2.47 -15.80 4.20
N ASP A 340 -2.81 -17.09 4.10
CA ASP A 340 -2.69 -18.01 5.23
C ASP A 340 -1.23 -18.44 5.44
N ASP A 341 -0.42 -18.42 4.39
CA ASP A 341 1.01 -18.70 4.44
C ASP A 341 1.83 -17.43 4.77
N PRO A 342 2.50 -17.36 5.95
CA PRO A 342 3.37 -16.24 6.31
C PRO A 342 4.49 -16.00 5.29
N TYR A 343 4.98 -17.05 4.63
CA TYR A 343 6.02 -16.96 3.61
C TYR A 343 5.55 -16.10 2.44
N VAL A 344 4.37 -16.39 1.90
CA VAL A 344 3.79 -15.63 0.77
C VAL A 344 3.42 -14.22 1.21
N GLN A 345 2.80 -14.07 2.39
CA GLN A 345 2.39 -12.76 2.90
C GLN A 345 3.57 -11.78 3.01
N GLU A 346 4.69 -12.23 3.59
CA GLU A 346 5.90 -11.41 3.72
C GLU A 346 6.44 -10.99 2.35
N MET A 347 6.52 -11.93 1.39
CA MET A 347 7.08 -11.67 0.07
C MET A 347 6.25 -10.67 -0.73
N VAL A 348 4.91 -10.79 -0.71
CA VAL A 348 4.01 -9.87 -1.41
C VAL A 348 4.09 -8.46 -0.81
N GLN A 349 4.03 -8.33 0.53
CA GLN A 349 4.13 -7.04 1.20
C GLN A 349 5.47 -6.34 0.92
N ARG A 350 6.56 -7.11 0.89
CA ARG A 350 7.89 -6.60 0.56
C ARG A 350 7.99 -6.17 -0.90
N ALA A 351 7.44 -6.94 -1.84
CA ALA A 351 7.40 -6.58 -3.25
C ALA A 351 6.63 -5.27 -3.48
N LEU A 352 5.45 -5.13 -2.88
CA LEU A 352 4.66 -3.89 -2.91
C LEU A 352 5.45 -2.70 -2.34
N THR A 353 6.07 -2.87 -1.17
CA THR A 353 6.86 -1.82 -0.52
C THR A 353 8.05 -1.39 -1.39
N ARG A 354 8.76 -2.33 -2.01
CA ARG A 354 9.92 -2.04 -2.88
C ARG A 354 9.52 -1.34 -4.17
N ARG A 355 8.44 -1.79 -4.82
CA ARG A 355 8.05 -1.34 -6.16
C ARG A 355 7.14 -0.11 -6.14
N LEU A 356 6.36 0.08 -5.08
CA LEU A 356 5.39 1.17 -4.96
C LEU A 356 5.77 2.17 -3.86
N GLY A 357 6.55 1.78 -2.85
CA GLY A 357 6.95 2.69 -1.77
C GLY A 357 5.76 3.36 -1.09
N ASN A 358 5.80 4.69 -0.99
CA ASN A 358 4.72 5.49 -0.38
C ASN A 358 3.48 5.63 -1.27
N ALA A 359 3.51 5.15 -2.51
CA ALA A 359 2.37 5.20 -3.43
C ALA A 359 1.26 4.20 -3.06
N SER A 360 1.57 3.22 -2.20
CA SER A 360 0.63 2.22 -1.70
C SER A 360 0.44 2.35 -0.18
N LYS A 361 -0.79 2.24 0.30
CA LYS A 361 -1.12 2.14 1.72
C LYS A 361 -1.84 0.82 2.02
N GLN A 362 -1.30 0.06 2.96
CA GLN A 362 -1.92 -1.18 3.40
C GLN A 362 -3.12 -0.91 4.32
N ILE A 363 -4.22 -1.64 4.09
CA ILE A 363 -5.43 -1.66 4.91
C ILE A 363 -5.83 -3.11 5.21
N SER A 364 -6.71 -3.30 6.20
CA SER A 364 -7.09 -4.64 6.67
C SER A 364 -8.39 -5.12 6.04
N SER A 365 -9.31 -4.21 5.71
CA SER A 365 -10.60 -4.51 5.11
C SER A 365 -10.98 -3.50 4.04
N VAL A 366 -11.84 -3.91 3.10
CA VAL A 366 -12.46 -3.02 2.09
C VAL A 366 -13.24 -1.88 2.77
N SER A 367 -13.78 -2.12 3.98
CA SER A 367 -14.48 -1.10 4.77
C SER A 367 -13.59 0.03 5.28
N ASP A 368 -12.27 -0.14 5.27
CA ASP A 368 -11.29 0.89 5.66
C ASP A 368 -10.99 1.87 4.52
N LEU A 369 -11.55 1.64 3.33
CA LEU A 369 -11.40 2.55 2.19
C LEU A 369 -12.11 3.89 2.46
N PRO A 370 -11.52 5.02 2.05
CA PRO A 370 -12.18 6.33 2.17
C PRO A 370 -13.46 6.44 1.33
N ASP A 371 -13.48 5.78 0.17
CA ASP A 371 -14.57 5.75 -0.81
C ASP A 371 -14.55 4.40 -1.54
N SER A 372 -15.70 3.88 -1.97
CA SER A 372 -15.78 2.58 -2.66
C SER A 372 -15.02 2.56 -3.98
N SER A 373 -14.91 3.71 -4.66
CA SER A 373 -14.18 3.84 -5.93
C SER A 373 -12.68 4.06 -5.76
N SER A 374 -12.17 4.11 -4.53
CA SER A 374 -10.74 4.27 -4.26
C SER A 374 -9.92 3.13 -4.90
N PRO A 375 -8.76 3.40 -5.52
CA PRO A 375 -7.95 2.34 -6.11
C PRO A 375 -7.56 1.28 -5.07
N LEU A 376 -7.96 0.04 -5.29
CA LEU A 376 -7.75 -1.07 -4.37
C LEU A 376 -7.07 -2.24 -5.07
N PHE A 377 -5.96 -2.71 -4.50
CA PHE A 377 -5.34 -3.98 -4.85
C PHE A 377 -5.63 -5.03 -3.77
N GLN A 378 -6.17 -6.17 -4.16
CA GLN A 378 -6.43 -7.30 -3.29
C GLN A 378 -5.51 -8.47 -3.66
N TYR A 379 -4.64 -8.85 -2.72
CA TYR A 379 -3.89 -10.12 -2.76
C TYR A 379 -4.31 -10.98 -1.57
N ARG A 380 -5.26 -11.89 -1.79
CA ARG A 380 -5.88 -12.68 -0.71
C ARG A 380 -6.00 -14.15 -1.09
N GLU A 381 -6.20 -15.00 -0.10
CA GLU A 381 -6.70 -16.37 -0.33
C GLU A 381 -8.00 -16.36 -1.13
N TYR A 382 -8.20 -17.35 -1.99
CA TYR A 382 -9.32 -17.39 -2.92
C TYR A 382 -10.69 -17.16 -2.24
N GLU A 383 -10.95 -17.82 -1.12
CA GLU A 383 -12.22 -17.72 -0.37
C GLU A 383 -12.41 -16.38 0.35
N ARG A 384 -11.33 -15.60 0.53
CA ARG A 384 -11.36 -14.29 1.21
C ARG A 384 -11.38 -13.12 0.23
N ILE A 385 -11.15 -13.33 -1.06
CA ILE A 385 -11.23 -12.24 -2.06
C ILE A 385 -12.65 -11.69 -2.08
N ASP A 386 -12.79 -10.36 -1.98
CA ASP A 386 -14.09 -9.71 -2.15
C ASP A 386 -14.38 -9.54 -3.65
N PHE A 387 -14.85 -10.64 -4.25
CA PHE A 387 -15.23 -10.67 -5.66
C PHE A 387 -16.41 -9.76 -5.95
N GLU A 388 -17.31 -9.54 -4.98
CA GLU A 388 -18.46 -8.67 -5.16
C GLU A 388 -18.00 -7.22 -5.37
N HIS A 389 -17.14 -6.71 -4.49
CA HIS A 389 -16.52 -5.39 -4.66
C HIS A 389 -15.72 -5.29 -5.96
N GLY A 390 -14.92 -6.32 -6.30
CA GLY A 390 -14.16 -6.35 -7.55
C GLY A 390 -15.05 -6.35 -8.80
N MET A 391 -16.26 -6.90 -8.75
CA MET A 391 -17.22 -6.84 -9.86
C MET A 391 -17.92 -5.48 -9.97
N PHE A 392 -18.23 -4.83 -8.84
CA PHE A 392 -18.86 -3.50 -8.83
C PHE A 392 -17.88 -2.40 -9.24
N GLU A 393 -16.65 -2.44 -8.74
CA GLU A 393 -15.63 -1.39 -8.91
C GLU A 393 -14.52 -1.85 -9.88
N SER A 394 -14.94 -2.40 -11.02
CA SER A 394 -14.05 -3.10 -11.95
C SER A 394 -12.91 -2.25 -12.56
N SER A 395 -13.03 -0.92 -12.61
CA SER A 395 -11.97 -0.05 -13.13
C SER A 395 -10.96 0.38 -12.07
N THR A 396 -11.26 0.18 -10.79
CA THR A 396 -10.45 0.69 -9.67
C THR A 396 -10.05 -0.41 -8.67
N SER A 397 -10.60 -1.62 -8.80
CA SER A 397 -10.28 -2.76 -7.92
C SER A 397 -9.64 -3.91 -8.70
N LEU A 398 -8.42 -4.30 -8.31
CA LEU A 398 -7.65 -5.39 -8.92
C LEU A 398 -7.54 -6.59 -7.97
N MET A 399 -7.80 -7.79 -8.48
CA MET A 399 -7.79 -9.05 -7.69
C MET A 399 -6.73 -10.03 -8.19
N ASN A 400 -6.17 -10.84 -7.29
CA ASN A 400 -5.14 -11.85 -7.57
C ASN A 400 -5.67 -13.24 -7.98
N ALA A 401 -6.96 -13.38 -8.31
CA ALA A 401 -7.51 -14.61 -8.87
C ALA A 401 -8.68 -14.37 -9.83
N TYR A 402 -8.86 -15.27 -10.80
CA TYR A 402 -10.08 -15.33 -11.59
C TYR A 402 -11.18 -16.12 -10.88
N VAL A 403 -12.43 -15.67 -10.98
CA VAL A 403 -13.59 -16.30 -10.33
C VAL A 403 -13.80 -17.74 -10.85
N ILE A 404 -13.81 -17.92 -12.17
CA ILE A 404 -14.07 -19.24 -12.79
C ILE A 404 -12.83 -19.64 -13.58
N ARG A 405 -12.14 -20.69 -13.11
CA ARG A 405 -10.87 -21.18 -13.69
C ARG A 405 -10.68 -22.69 -13.68
N LYS A 406 -11.75 -23.43 -13.40
CA LYS A 406 -11.73 -24.90 -13.30
C LYS A 406 -11.26 -25.59 -14.58
N ALA A 407 -11.37 -24.95 -15.75
CA ALA A 407 -10.89 -25.50 -17.02
C ALA A 407 -9.38 -25.83 -17.00
N LEU A 408 -8.60 -25.08 -16.22
CA LEU A 408 -7.14 -25.22 -16.14
C LEU A 408 -6.70 -26.04 -14.92
N ILE A 409 -7.29 -25.75 -13.75
CA ILE A 409 -6.76 -26.24 -12.46
C ILE A 409 -7.26 -27.62 -12.04
N ARG A 410 -8.27 -28.17 -12.73
CA ARG A 410 -8.81 -29.50 -12.46
C ARG A 410 -8.41 -30.43 -13.59
N LYS A 411 -7.74 -31.54 -13.25
CA LYS A 411 -7.10 -32.44 -14.24
C LYS A 411 -8.05 -32.97 -15.32
N HIS A 412 -9.25 -33.41 -14.96
CA HIS A 412 -10.26 -33.87 -15.93
C HIS A 412 -10.71 -32.73 -16.87
N TYR A 413 -11.00 -31.54 -16.33
CA TYR A 413 -11.35 -30.38 -17.15
C TYR A 413 -10.19 -29.92 -18.05
N LEU A 414 -8.94 -30.00 -17.56
CA LEU A 414 -7.75 -29.69 -18.36
C LEU A 414 -7.62 -30.67 -19.52
N SER A 415 -7.78 -31.97 -19.27
CA SER A 415 -7.78 -33.00 -20.32
C SER A 415 -8.85 -32.73 -21.38
N ASN A 416 -10.09 -32.47 -20.95
CA ASN A 416 -11.21 -32.13 -21.82
C ASN A 416 -10.98 -30.83 -22.61
N THR A 417 -10.33 -29.84 -21.99
CA THR A 417 -9.96 -28.57 -22.64
C THR A 417 -9.00 -28.83 -23.80
N VAL A 418 -7.95 -29.63 -23.57
CA VAL A 418 -6.96 -29.96 -24.60
C VAL A 418 -7.59 -30.82 -25.69
N ALA A 419 -8.33 -31.87 -25.35
CA ALA A 419 -9.00 -32.74 -26.32
C ALA A 419 -9.98 -31.95 -27.22
N GLY A 420 -10.80 -31.09 -26.62
CA GLY A 420 -11.71 -30.20 -27.34
C GLY A 420 -10.97 -29.22 -28.26
N TRP A 421 -9.82 -28.71 -27.85
CA TRP A 421 -8.98 -27.84 -28.67
C TRP A 421 -8.35 -28.58 -29.85
N LEU A 422 -7.78 -29.77 -29.61
CA LEU A 422 -7.14 -30.60 -30.63
C LEU A 422 -8.11 -31.06 -31.72
N SER A 423 -9.38 -31.29 -31.36
CA SER A 423 -10.43 -31.61 -32.35
C SER A 423 -10.65 -30.51 -33.39
N LYS A 424 -10.37 -29.24 -33.02
CA LYS A 424 -10.52 -28.06 -33.89
C LYS A 424 -9.18 -27.60 -34.47
N ASN A 425 -8.07 -27.87 -33.78
CA ASN A 425 -6.72 -27.45 -34.12
C ASN A 425 -5.77 -28.67 -34.12
N PRO A 426 -5.81 -29.51 -35.17
CA PRO A 426 -5.07 -30.77 -35.21
C PRO A 426 -3.54 -30.60 -35.27
N ASP A 427 -3.05 -29.43 -35.70
CA ASP A 427 -1.63 -29.06 -35.81
C ASP A 427 -1.10 -28.31 -34.57
N SER A 428 -1.90 -28.23 -33.51
CA SER A 428 -1.56 -27.61 -32.22
C SER A 428 -0.31 -28.22 -31.56
N VAL A 429 0.49 -27.40 -30.86
CA VAL A 429 1.67 -27.93 -30.13
C VAL A 429 1.25 -28.85 -28.99
N LEU A 430 0.04 -28.67 -28.44
CA LEU A 430 -0.49 -29.48 -27.35
C LEU A 430 -0.57 -30.97 -27.71
N ARG A 431 -0.68 -31.31 -29.00
CA ARG A 431 -0.71 -32.71 -29.47
C ARG A 431 0.54 -33.49 -29.10
N HIS A 432 1.69 -32.81 -29.07
CA HIS A 432 2.99 -33.41 -28.83
C HIS A 432 3.54 -33.12 -27.43
N HIS A 433 2.81 -32.33 -26.63
CA HIS A 433 3.26 -31.84 -25.34
C HIS A 433 2.24 -32.04 -24.20
N PHE A 434 1.15 -32.78 -24.45
CA PHE A 434 0.19 -33.16 -23.42
C PHE A 434 -0.25 -34.60 -23.63
N LYS A 435 -0.31 -35.38 -22.54
CA LYS A 435 -0.87 -36.73 -22.53
C LYS A 435 -2.28 -36.66 -21.95
N PRO A 436 -3.33 -36.92 -22.76
CA PRO A 436 -4.70 -36.95 -22.28
C PRO A 436 -4.84 -37.89 -21.08
N ALA A 437 -5.61 -37.44 -20.09
CA ALA A 437 -6.00 -38.24 -18.94
C ALA A 437 -7.48 -38.57 -19.03
N PHE A 438 -7.87 -39.75 -18.57
CA PHE A 438 -9.26 -40.21 -18.55
C PHE A 438 -9.73 -40.28 -17.10
N ASP A 439 -10.90 -39.72 -16.85
CA ASP A 439 -11.64 -39.95 -15.62
C ASP A 439 -12.59 -41.13 -15.80
N PHE A 440 -12.71 -41.95 -14.76
CA PHE A 440 -13.80 -42.91 -14.62
C PHE A 440 -14.24 -42.99 -13.16
N GLU A 441 -15.50 -43.37 -12.99
CA GLU A 441 -16.10 -43.62 -11.68
C GLU A 441 -16.07 -45.12 -11.39
N LEU A 442 -15.65 -45.49 -10.19
CA LEU A 442 -15.63 -46.87 -9.75
C LEU A 442 -16.14 -46.95 -8.31
N ASP A 443 -17.26 -47.66 -8.12
CA ASP A 443 -17.84 -47.88 -6.79
C ASP A 443 -17.21 -49.09 -6.08
N TYR A 444 -16.95 -50.18 -6.80
CA TYR A 444 -16.30 -51.41 -6.32
C TYR A 444 -15.43 -52.02 -7.42
N ALA A 445 -14.36 -52.73 -7.05
CA ALA A 445 -13.40 -53.39 -7.92
C ALA A 445 -14.08 -54.40 -8.87
N GLU A 446 -15.17 -55.03 -8.44
CA GLU A 446 -15.97 -55.96 -9.27
C GLU A 446 -16.60 -55.30 -10.51
N PHE A 447 -16.75 -53.97 -10.51
CA PHE A 447 -17.30 -53.19 -11.64
C PHE A 447 -16.22 -52.56 -12.51
N LEU A 448 -14.93 -52.92 -12.35
CA LEU A 448 -13.84 -52.34 -13.12
C LEU A 448 -14.04 -52.54 -14.62
N ASP A 449 -14.54 -53.69 -15.04
CA ASP A 449 -14.78 -54.02 -16.45
C ASP A 449 -15.80 -53.04 -17.09
N ASP A 450 -16.86 -52.70 -16.36
CA ASP A 450 -17.88 -51.74 -16.81
C ASP A 450 -17.29 -50.32 -16.90
N ALA A 451 -16.46 -49.91 -15.93
CA ALA A 451 -15.79 -48.62 -15.96
C ALA A 451 -14.76 -48.50 -17.10
N LEU A 452 -14.04 -49.59 -17.41
CA LEU A 452 -13.08 -49.64 -18.53
C LEU A 452 -13.76 -49.56 -19.90
N LEU A 453 -15.02 -49.99 -20.02
CA LEU A 453 -15.80 -49.78 -21.25
C LEU A 453 -16.06 -48.29 -21.53
N GLU A 454 -16.19 -47.47 -20.49
CA GLU A 454 -16.32 -46.01 -20.63
C GLU A 454 -14.98 -45.36 -21.00
N ALA A 455 -13.86 -45.91 -20.50
CA ALA A 455 -12.49 -45.48 -20.81
C ALA A 455 -11.87 -46.23 -22.01
N TYR A 456 -12.50 -46.15 -23.19
CA TYR A 456 -12.10 -46.90 -24.40
C TYR A 456 -10.60 -46.84 -24.74
N GLU A 457 -9.97 -45.66 -24.65
CA GLU A 457 -8.54 -45.51 -24.98
C GLU A 457 -7.61 -46.22 -24.00
N LEU A 458 -7.97 -46.25 -22.70
CA LEU A 458 -7.25 -47.02 -21.69
C LEU A 458 -7.38 -48.51 -22.00
N ASN A 459 -8.61 -48.99 -22.20
CA ASN A 459 -8.89 -50.40 -22.46
C ASN A 459 -8.18 -50.92 -23.73
N ASP A 460 -8.19 -50.13 -24.82
CA ASP A 460 -7.48 -50.46 -26.06
C ASP A 460 -5.94 -50.50 -25.87
N SER A 461 -5.38 -49.62 -25.03
CA SER A 461 -3.95 -49.64 -24.69
C SER A 461 -3.57 -50.88 -23.87
N LEU A 462 -4.36 -51.20 -22.83
CA LEU A 462 -4.13 -52.40 -22.00
C LEU A 462 -4.27 -53.69 -22.80
N SER A 463 -5.27 -53.79 -23.68
CA SER A 463 -5.45 -54.92 -24.60
C SER A 463 -4.24 -55.10 -25.52
N LYS A 464 -3.70 -54.00 -26.07
CA LYS A 464 -2.49 -54.05 -26.92
C LYS A 464 -1.24 -54.43 -26.16
N ASN A 465 -1.15 -54.13 -24.86
CA ASN A 465 -0.01 -54.50 -24.04
C ASN A 465 0.13 -56.02 -23.85
N GLU A 466 -0.95 -56.79 -23.96
CA GLU A 466 -0.91 -58.27 -23.87
C GLU A 466 -0.05 -58.89 -24.98
N GLU A 467 -0.02 -58.26 -26.16
CA GLU A 467 0.72 -58.75 -27.33
C GLU A 467 2.14 -58.16 -27.41
N ARG A 468 2.49 -57.18 -26.56
CA ARG A 468 3.77 -56.47 -26.59
C ARG A 468 4.80 -57.09 -25.63
N PRO A 469 6.09 -57.08 -25.97
CA PRO A 469 7.14 -57.44 -25.03
C PRO A 469 7.18 -56.43 -23.87
N ASP A 470 7.61 -56.85 -22.67
CA ASP A 470 7.56 -56.03 -21.45
C ASP A 470 8.27 -54.66 -21.58
N SER A 471 9.33 -54.59 -22.39
CA SER A 471 10.06 -53.35 -22.67
C SER A 471 9.31 -52.35 -23.56
N GLU A 472 8.25 -52.78 -24.26
CA GLU A 472 7.45 -51.96 -25.18
C GLU A 472 6.01 -51.71 -24.69
N LYS A 473 5.68 -52.23 -23.49
CA LYS A 473 4.37 -52.00 -22.87
C LYS A 473 4.19 -50.53 -22.50
N GLU A 474 3.01 -50.00 -22.79
CA GLU A 474 2.61 -48.66 -22.36
C GLU A 474 2.20 -48.69 -20.88
N TRP A 475 2.87 -47.87 -20.07
CA TRP A 475 2.56 -47.74 -18.65
C TRP A 475 1.58 -46.60 -18.41
N TRP A 476 0.74 -46.77 -17.39
CA TRP A 476 -0.27 -45.82 -16.98
C TRP A 476 -0.11 -45.49 -15.49
N ILE A 477 -0.43 -44.26 -15.11
CA ILE A 477 -0.43 -43.80 -13.72
C ILE A 477 -1.88 -43.52 -13.28
N LEU A 478 -2.30 -44.21 -12.22
CA LEU A 478 -3.59 -44.04 -11.56
C LEU A 478 -3.44 -42.99 -10.45
N LYS A 479 -4.36 -42.02 -10.41
CA LYS A 479 -4.40 -40.96 -9.41
C LYS A 479 -5.82 -40.87 -8.82
N PRO A 480 -6.00 -41.02 -7.50
CA PRO A 480 -7.31 -40.84 -6.87
C PRO A 480 -7.73 -39.37 -6.87
N GLY A 481 -8.99 -39.09 -7.21
CA GLY A 481 -9.51 -37.74 -7.44
C GLY A 481 -9.60 -36.83 -6.21
N MET A 482 -9.57 -37.40 -4.98
CA MET A 482 -9.57 -36.64 -3.72
C MET A 482 -8.44 -37.07 -2.76
N SER A 483 -7.31 -37.52 -3.30
CA SER A 483 -6.13 -37.82 -2.48
C SER A 483 -5.21 -36.61 -2.37
N ASP A 484 -4.83 -36.26 -1.14
CA ASP A 484 -3.82 -35.23 -0.88
C ASP A 484 -2.40 -35.81 -0.94
N ARG A 485 -1.42 -34.95 -1.24
CA ARG A 485 0.02 -35.24 -1.18
C ARG A 485 0.52 -36.38 -2.08
N GLY A 486 -0.32 -36.94 -2.94
CA GLY A 486 0.00 -38.04 -3.85
C GLY A 486 -0.16 -39.44 -3.22
N GLN A 487 -0.91 -39.54 -2.12
CA GLN A 487 -1.32 -40.83 -1.55
C GLN A 487 -2.22 -41.58 -2.53
N GLY A 488 -2.10 -42.91 -2.59
CA GLY A 488 -2.90 -43.75 -3.51
C GLY A 488 -2.53 -43.64 -4.99
N ILE A 489 -1.43 -42.96 -5.35
CA ILE A 489 -0.93 -43.02 -6.72
C ILE A 489 -0.29 -44.40 -6.96
N ARG A 490 -0.65 -45.04 -8.07
CA ARG A 490 -0.11 -46.35 -8.49
C ARG A 490 0.22 -46.32 -9.98
N ILE A 491 1.13 -47.18 -10.43
CA ILE A 491 1.50 -47.32 -11.84
C ILE A 491 1.20 -48.76 -12.25
N PHE A 492 0.63 -48.94 -13.44
CA PHE A 492 0.20 -50.25 -13.94
C PHE A 492 0.37 -50.32 -15.46
N ASN A 493 0.39 -51.53 -16.02
CA ASN A 493 0.43 -51.76 -17.46
C ASN A 493 -0.53 -52.85 -17.97
N SER A 494 -1.24 -53.53 -17.06
CA SER A 494 -2.24 -54.56 -17.37
C SER A 494 -3.55 -54.31 -16.62
N GLU A 495 -4.64 -54.90 -17.13
CA GLU A 495 -5.94 -54.89 -16.45
C GLU A 495 -5.87 -55.62 -15.10
N ASP A 496 -5.18 -56.76 -15.03
CA ASP A 496 -5.02 -57.53 -13.79
C ASP A 496 -4.33 -56.71 -12.69
N GLN A 497 -3.26 -55.98 -13.02
CA GLN A 497 -2.59 -55.09 -12.05
C GLN A 497 -3.50 -53.97 -11.57
N LEU A 498 -4.32 -53.41 -12.47
CA LEU A 498 -5.28 -52.37 -12.10
C LEU A 498 -6.37 -52.94 -11.17
N ARG A 499 -6.84 -54.16 -11.43
CA ARG A 499 -7.80 -54.86 -10.56
C ARG A 499 -7.19 -55.15 -9.18
N GLU A 500 -5.96 -55.67 -9.14
CA GLU A 500 -5.23 -55.91 -7.89
C GLU A 500 -5.09 -54.64 -7.04
N ILE A 501 -4.79 -53.50 -7.67
CA ILE A 501 -4.71 -52.19 -6.97
C ILE A 501 -6.05 -51.84 -6.31
N PHE A 502 -7.18 -52.05 -7.00
CA PHE A 502 -8.50 -51.75 -6.44
C PHE A 502 -8.94 -52.78 -5.39
N GLU A 503 -8.56 -54.04 -5.53
CA GLU A 503 -8.83 -55.10 -4.54
C GLU A 503 -8.03 -54.88 -3.24
N GLU A 504 -6.73 -54.53 -3.31
CA GLU A 504 -5.89 -54.14 -2.16
C GLU A 504 -6.59 -53.08 -1.32
N TRP A 505 -7.09 -52.08 -2.02
CA TRP A 505 -7.81 -50.94 -1.51
C TRP A 505 -9.15 -51.27 -0.85
N GLU A 506 -9.89 -52.28 -1.34
CA GLU A 506 -11.13 -52.72 -0.71
C GLU A 506 -10.87 -53.49 0.60
N VAL A 507 -9.84 -54.34 0.63
CA VAL A 507 -9.50 -55.16 1.80
C VAL A 507 -9.09 -54.30 3.00
N ASP A 508 -8.35 -53.21 2.78
CA ASP A 508 -7.97 -52.25 3.82
C ASP A 508 -9.19 -51.52 4.46
N SER A 509 -10.37 -51.57 3.84
CA SER A 509 -11.56 -50.84 4.29
C SER A 509 -12.50 -51.66 5.20
N ASP A 510 -12.36 -52.99 5.24
CA ASP A 510 -13.24 -53.92 5.95
C ASP A 510 -12.69 -54.42 7.31
N GLU A 511 -11.42 -54.15 7.64
CA GLU A 511 -10.84 -54.52 8.94
C GLU A 511 -11.07 -53.43 10.01
N GLU A 512 -12.04 -53.68 10.93
CA GLU A 512 -12.29 -52.88 12.15
C GLU A 512 -11.13 -52.91 13.19
N ASP A 513 -9.94 -53.42 12.86
CA ASP A 513 -8.83 -53.68 13.80
C ASP A 513 -7.52 -52.92 13.48
N ALA A 514 -7.58 -51.69 12.95
CA ALA A 514 -6.42 -50.78 12.94
C ALA A 514 -6.17 -50.15 14.32
N LEU A 515 -5.69 -50.95 15.27
CA LEU A 515 -5.01 -50.50 16.48
C LEU A 515 -3.64 -49.94 16.10
N GLU A 516 -3.44 -48.64 16.34
CA GLU A 516 -2.16 -47.97 16.63
C GLU A 516 -0.90 -48.51 15.92
N ASP A 517 -0.79 -48.31 14.61
CA ASP A 517 0.53 -48.25 13.94
C ASP A 517 0.63 -46.93 13.16
N GLU A 518 1.46 -46.00 13.65
CA GLU A 518 1.67 -44.63 13.12
C GLU A 518 2.37 -44.57 11.74
N ASN A 519 2.53 -45.69 11.03
CA ASN A 519 3.31 -45.77 9.79
C ASN A 519 2.54 -46.33 8.57
N ASP A 520 1.24 -46.57 8.67
CA ASP A 520 0.50 -47.15 7.55
C ASP A 520 -0.13 -46.11 6.61
N THR A 521 0.10 -46.29 5.32
CA THR A 521 -0.31 -45.40 4.22
C THR A 521 -1.63 -45.84 3.56
N GLY A 522 -2.48 -46.55 4.30
CA GLY A 522 -3.77 -47.07 3.84
C GLY A 522 -4.73 -45.95 3.42
N VAL A 523 -5.15 -45.98 2.15
CA VAL A 523 -6.16 -45.08 1.60
C VAL A 523 -7.52 -45.76 1.75
N VAL A 524 -8.41 -45.17 2.55
CA VAL A 524 -9.77 -45.73 2.75
C VAL A 524 -10.63 -45.48 1.50
N THR A 525 -10.96 -46.56 0.80
CA THR A 525 -11.55 -46.54 -0.55
C THR A 525 -13.05 -46.34 -0.59
N SER A 526 -13.74 -46.59 0.51
CA SER A 526 -15.18 -46.29 0.67
C SER A 526 -15.55 -44.81 0.48
N GLN A 527 -14.56 -43.91 0.37
CA GLN A 527 -14.75 -42.46 0.16
C GLN A 527 -14.25 -41.94 -1.20
N LEU A 528 -13.56 -42.75 -2.01
CA LEU A 528 -12.95 -42.33 -3.29
C LEU A 528 -13.65 -43.02 -4.46
N ARG A 529 -14.53 -42.29 -5.16
CA ARG A 529 -15.29 -42.82 -6.31
C ARG A 529 -14.78 -42.37 -7.67
N HIS A 530 -13.93 -41.35 -7.71
CA HIS A 530 -13.42 -40.78 -8.96
C HIS A 530 -11.92 -41.02 -9.09
N PHE A 531 -11.52 -41.60 -10.20
CA PHE A 531 -10.12 -41.89 -10.51
C PHE A 531 -9.71 -41.22 -11.82
N MET A 532 -8.44 -40.82 -11.88
CA MET A 532 -7.82 -40.26 -13.07
C MET A 532 -6.68 -41.17 -13.51
N VAL A 533 -6.72 -41.65 -14.74
CA VAL A 533 -5.60 -42.37 -15.37
C VAL A 533 -4.92 -41.48 -16.40
N GLN A 534 -3.60 -41.51 -16.42
CA GLN A 534 -2.81 -40.78 -17.41
C GLN A 534 -1.68 -41.67 -17.94
N PRO A 535 -1.30 -41.57 -19.23
CA PRO A 535 -0.12 -42.26 -19.73
C PRO A 535 1.12 -41.86 -18.92
N TYR A 536 1.86 -42.85 -18.46
CA TYR A 536 3.12 -42.64 -17.77
C TYR A 536 4.22 -42.30 -18.78
N ILE A 537 4.99 -41.26 -18.50
CA ILE A 537 6.05 -40.81 -19.40
C ILE A 537 7.35 -41.54 -19.04
N ASP A 538 7.76 -42.43 -19.92
CA ASP A 538 8.97 -43.25 -19.85
C ASP A 538 9.69 -43.25 -21.22
N PRO A 539 11.03 -43.13 -21.28
CA PRO A 539 11.93 -42.77 -20.18
C PRO A 539 12.02 -41.24 -19.99
N PRO A 540 12.03 -40.75 -18.72
CA PRO A 540 12.22 -39.34 -18.42
C PRO A 540 13.67 -38.89 -18.69
N LEU A 541 13.90 -37.58 -18.75
CA LEU A 541 15.24 -37.02 -18.79
C LEU A 541 15.97 -37.28 -17.47
N LEU A 542 17.11 -37.96 -17.54
CA LEU A 542 17.93 -38.29 -16.37
C LEU A 542 19.26 -37.52 -16.42
N LEU A 543 19.63 -36.92 -15.30
CA LEU A 543 20.84 -36.11 -15.19
C LEU A 543 21.90 -36.82 -14.33
N PRO A 544 23.12 -37.02 -14.87
CA PRO A 544 24.21 -37.64 -14.12
C PRO A 544 24.58 -36.90 -12.83
N SER A 545 24.55 -35.56 -12.82
CA SER A 545 24.91 -34.79 -11.62
C SER A 545 23.90 -34.91 -10.48
N SER A 546 22.69 -35.37 -10.78
CA SER A 546 21.59 -35.56 -9.82
C SER A 546 21.31 -37.03 -9.51
N SER A 547 22.31 -37.90 -9.69
CA SER A 547 22.22 -39.35 -9.45
C SER A 547 21.12 -40.05 -10.29
N ASN A 548 20.88 -39.56 -11.51
CA ASN A 548 19.86 -40.10 -12.42
C ASN A 548 18.46 -40.21 -11.76
N ARG A 549 18.10 -39.25 -10.91
CA ARG A 549 16.77 -39.15 -10.30
C ARG A 549 15.81 -38.49 -11.28
N LYS A 550 14.56 -38.98 -11.33
CA LYS A 550 13.46 -38.34 -12.06
C LYS A 550 13.21 -36.94 -11.49
N PHE A 551 12.86 -35.97 -12.32
CA PHE A 551 12.47 -34.64 -11.86
C PHE A 551 11.36 -34.04 -12.73
N HIS A 552 10.54 -33.17 -12.16
CA HIS A 552 9.64 -32.31 -12.91
C HIS A 552 10.09 -30.86 -12.80
N ILE A 553 9.67 -30.04 -13.76
CA ILE A 553 9.91 -28.61 -13.81
C ILE A 553 8.65 -27.90 -13.34
N ARG A 554 8.76 -27.13 -12.26
CA ARG A 554 7.76 -26.14 -11.83
C ARG A 554 8.12 -24.80 -12.45
N THR A 555 7.24 -24.30 -13.30
CA THR A 555 7.31 -22.92 -13.83
C THR A 555 6.16 -22.09 -13.27
N TYR A 556 6.37 -20.79 -13.10
CA TYR A 556 5.33 -19.86 -12.71
C TYR A 556 4.78 -19.14 -13.94
N VAL A 557 3.46 -19.13 -14.08
CA VAL A 557 2.77 -18.48 -15.19
C VAL A 557 1.81 -17.44 -14.63
N LEU A 558 1.96 -16.19 -15.04
CA LEU A 558 1.08 -15.09 -14.70
C LEU A 558 0.08 -14.89 -15.83
N ALA A 559 -1.21 -15.10 -15.57
CA ALA A 559 -2.28 -14.67 -16.46
C ALA A 559 -2.84 -13.35 -15.95
N SER A 560 -2.89 -12.32 -16.79
CA SER A 560 -3.33 -10.97 -16.41
C SER A 560 -4.40 -10.44 -17.35
N GLY A 561 -5.45 -9.84 -16.79
CA GLY A 561 -6.54 -9.21 -17.52
C GLY A 561 -7.32 -10.19 -18.43
N SER A 562 -7.61 -9.76 -19.66
CA SER A 562 -8.48 -10.49 -20.62
C SER A 562 -7.86 -10.59 -22.03
N LEU A 563 -6.83 -11.37 -22.30
CA LEU A 563 -6.04 -12.27 -21.46
C LEU A 563 -4.59 -12.19 -21.96
N GLN A 564 -3.67 -11.77 -21.10
CA GLN A 564 -2.24 -11.81 -21.37
C GLN A 564 -1.60 -12.90 -20.51
N VAL A 565 -0.74 -13.72 -21.11
CA VAL A 565 -0.09 -14.86 -20.44
C VAL A 565 1.41 -14.65 -20.45
N TYR A 566 2.02 -14.67 -19.28
CA TYR A 566 3.45 -14.47 -19.08
C TYR A 566 4.05 -15.71 -18.42
N VAL A 567 5.16 -16.20 -18.93
CA VAL A 567 5.93 -17.29 -18.32
C VAL A 567 7.15 -16.70 -17.65
N PHE A 568 7.33 -17.01 -16.36
CA PHE A 568 8.49 -16.58 -15.60
C PHE A 568 9.72 -17.40 -16.00
N LYS A 569 10.81 -16.71 -16.32
CA LYS A 569 12.03 -17.37 -16.80
C LYS A 569 12.66 -18.27 -15.76
N GLU A 570 12.67 -17.88 -14.48
CA GLU A 570 13.26 -18.71 -13.43
C GLU A 570 12.33 -19.88 -13.08
N MET A 571 12.80 -21.10 -13.36
CA MET A 571 12.05 -22.34 -13.14
C MET A 571 12.77 -23.22 -12.14
N LEU A 572 12.01 -24.06 -11.44
CA LEU A 572 12.52 -25.00 -10.44
C LEU A 572 12.47 -26.43 -10.99
N ALA A 573 13.51 -27.21 -10.72
CA ALA A 573 13.55 -28.64 -10.97
C ALA A 573 13.44 -29.38 -9.63
N LEU A 574 12.38 -30.17 -9.47
CA LEU A 574 12.07 -30.90 -8.26
C LEU A 574 12.31 -32.40 -8.50
N PHE A 575 13.31 -32.94 -7.82
CA PHE A 575 13.79 -34.31 -7.99
C PHE A 575 13.03 -35.28 -7.08
N ALA A 576 12.84 -36.52 -7.56
CA ALA A 576 12.39 -37.65 -6.76
C ALA A 576 13.41 -38.01 -5.67
N ALA A 577 12.99 -38.81 -4.68
CA ALA A 577 13.87 -39.20 -3.58
C ALA A 577 14.98 -40.16 -4.04
N LYS A 578 14.64 -41.11 -4.90
CA LYS A 578 15.52 -42.21 -5.33
C LYS A 578 15.87 -42.13 -6.82
N ALA A 579 16.96 -42.80 -7.20
CA ALA A 579 17.38 -42.93 -8.60
C ALA A 579 16.28 -43.62 -9.41
N TYR A 580 16.10 -43.17 -10.66
CA TYR A 580 15.08 -43.72 -11.53
C TYR A 580 15.43 -45.15 -11.96
N CYS A 581 14.41 -46.00 -11.97
CA CYS A 581 14.42 -47.32 -12.60
C CYS A 581 13.22 -47.37 -13.53
N ALA A 582 13.34 -48.01 -14.69
CA ALA A 582 12.19 -48.17 -15.56
C ALA A 582 11.19 -49.15 -14.92
N PRO A 583 9.87 -48.90 -15.02
CA PRO A 583 8.87 -49.75 -14.36
C PRO A 583 8.91 -51.24 -14.77
N HIS A 584 9.43 -51.54 -15.96
CA HIS A 584 9.56 -52.92 -16.47
C HIS A 584 10.82 -53.66 -15.96
N GLU A 585 11.79 -52.95 -15.37
CA GLU A 585 13.03 -53.52 -14.83
C GLU A 585 12.94 -53.83 -13.33
N GLU A 586 11.79 -53.54 -12.72
CA GLU A 586 11.61 -53.59 -11.28
C GLU A 586 10.78 -54.81 -10.85
N ASP A 587 11.34 -55.61 -9.93
CA ASP A 587 10.67 -56.79 -9.37
C ASP A 587 9.53 -56.42 -8.39
N ASP A 588 9.52 -55.18 -7.88
CA ASP A 588 8.55 -54.67 -6.91
C ASP A 588 8.16 -53.21 -7.24
N VAL A 589 7.10 -53.05 -8.03
CA VAL A 589 6.58 -51.74 -8.49
C VAL A 589 6.06 -50.87 -7.33
N ALA A 590 6.09 -51.37 -6.08
CA ALA A 590 5.64 -50.67 -4.88
C ALA A 590 6.51 -49.47 -4.46
N ASP A 591 7.78 -49.37 -4.89
CA ASP A 591 8.68 -48.26 -4.50
C ASP A 591 8.43 -46.96 -5.29
N LEU A 592 7.24 -46.39 -5.11
CA LEU A 592 6.77 -45.15 -5.75
C LEU A 592 7.68 -43.93 -5.53
N ALA A 593 8.57 -43.96 -4.54
CA ALA A 593 9.47 -42.86 -4.20
C ALA A 593 10.50 -42.50 -5.30
N ARG A 594 10.71 -43.38 -6.30
CA ARG A 594 11.53 -43.09 -7.50
C ARG A 594 10.74 -42.51 -8.67
N HIS A 595 9.42 -42.71 -8.68
CA HIS A 595 8.54 -42.31 -9.78
C HIS A 595 7.74 -41.04 -9.47
N LEU A 596 7.57 -40.71 -8.19
CA LEU A 596 6.92 -39.49 -7.71
C LEU A 596 7.97 -38.46 -7.29
N THR A 597 7.76 -37.23 -7.77
CA THR A 597 8.65 -36.08 -7.55
C THR A 597 8.11 -35.09 -6.53
N ASN A 598 7.02 -35.45 -5.83
CA ASN A 598 6.42 -34.61 -4.81
C ASN A 598 7.32 -34.57 -3.57
N THR A 599 7.57 -33.37 -3.07
CA THR A 599 8.45 -33.12 -1.91
C THR A 599 7.91 -33.70 -0.60
N CYS A 600 6.59 -33.91 -0.49
CA CYS A 600 5.95 -34.46 0.70
C CYS A 600 6.31 -35.92 1.03
N PHE A 601 6.74 -36.72 0.04
CA PHE A 601 7.14 -38.13 0.24
C PHE A 601 8.62 -38.32 0.58
N GLN A 602 9.38 -37.23 0.71
CA GLN A 602 10.80 -37.31 1.03
C GLN A 602 10.94 -37.35 2.56
N GLU A 603 11.45 -38.46 3.10
CA GLU A 603 11.81 -38.58 4.52
C GLU A 603 12.70 -37.37 4.91
N GLY A 604 12.18 -36.49 5.78
CA GLY A 604 12.89 -35.31 6.28
C GLY A 604 12.30 -33.95 5.94
N GLY A 605 11.17 -33.85 5.23
CA GLY A 605 10.61 -32.55 4.83
C GLY A 605 11.56 -31.79 3.88
N SER A 606 11.30 -30.51 3.63
CA SER A 606 12.07 -29.59 2.75
C SER A 606 13.57 -29.44 3.07
N SER A 607 14.12 -30.27 3.96
CA SER A 607 15.47 -30.23 4.53
C SER A 607 16.53 -31.02 3.77
N ASN A 608 16.17 -31.80 2.74
CA ASN A 608 17.17 -32.55 1.97
C ASN A 608 17.87 -31.60 0.97
N GLU A 609 19.05 -31.12 1.35
CA GLU A 609 19.98 -30.37 0.49
C GLU A 609 20.06 -31.02 -0.91
N GLY A 610 19.48 -30.37 -1.93
CA GLY A 610 19.56 -30.82 -3.32
C GLY A 610 18.34 -31.57 -3.89
N SER A 611 17.18 -31.56 -3.24
CA SER A 611 15.91 -32.03 -3.84
C SER A 611 15.28 -31.02 -4.81
N VAL A 612 15.51 -29.72 -4.59
CA VAL A 612 15.05 -28.62 -5.45
C VAL A 612 16.25 -27.84 -5.96
N ARG A 613 16.31 -27.60 -7.27
CA ARG A 613 17.39 -26.83 -7.91
C ARG A 613 16.80 -25.87 -8.92
N ARG A 614 17.50 -24.78 -9.24
CA ARG A 614 17.13 -23.95 -10.39
C ARG A 614 17.37 -24.72 -11.68
N PHE A 615 16.39 -24.68 -12.59
CA PHE A 615 16.47 -25.34 -13.89
C PHE A 615 17.72 -24.90 -14.69
N TRP A 616 18.05 -23.62 -14.63
CA TRP A 616 19.19 -23.06 -15.36
C TRP A 616 20.54 -23.56 -14.84
N ASP A 617 20.60 -24.02 -13.59
CA ASP A 617 21.80 -24.56 -12.93
C ASP A 617 21.97 -26.08 -13.15
N LEU A 618 21.09 -26.70 -13.96
CA LEU A 618 21.22 -28.09 -14.38
C LEU A 618 22.31 -28.30 -15.43
N ASP A 619 22.68 -29.56 -15.63
CA ASP A 619 23.76 -30.02 -16.51
C ASP A 619 23.68 -29.35 -17.89
N GLN A 620 24.77 -28.68 -18.27
CA GLN A 620 24.85 -28.02 -19.58
C GLN A 620 24.86 -29.06 -20.71
N HIS A 621 25.58 -30.17 -20.52
CA HIS A 621 25.68 -31.24 -21.50
C HIS A 621 24.97 -32.49 -20.99
N VAL A 622 23.98 -32.97 -21.74
CA VAL A 622 23.27 -34.23 -21.48
C VAL A 622 23.49 -35.16 -22.67
N PRO A 623 23.90 -36.43 -22.45
CA PRO A 623 24.06 -37.39 -23.55
C PRO A 623 22.77 -37.51 -24.38
N GLY A 624 22.89 -37.37 -25.70
CA GLY A 624 21.76 -37.49 -26.63
C GLY A 624 21.01 -36.18 -26.93
N LEU A 625 21.24 -35.12 -26.16
CA LEU A 625 20.67 -33.79 -26.40
C LEU A 625 21.74 -32.78 -26.84
N SER A 626 21.31 -31.71 -27.50
CA SER A 626 22.18 -30.59 -27.87
C SER A 626 22.44 -29.66 -26.67
N ASP A 627 23.53 -28.90 -26.68
CA ASP A 627 23.92 -28.05 -25.53
C ASP A 627 22.92 -26.89 -25.25
N ASP A 628 22.02 -26.59 -26.19
CA ASP A 628 20.92 -25.61 -26.08
C ASP A 628 19.58 -26.25 -25.66
N TRP A 629 19.60 -27.46 -25.10
CA TRP A 629 18.38 -28.19 -24.73
C TRP A 629 17.54 -27.43 -23.69
N LYS A 630 18.18 -26.68 -22.77
CA LYS A 630 17.48 -25.90 -21.74
C LYS A 630 16.64 -24.79 -22.34
N GLU A 631 17.20 -24.08 -23.31
CA GLU A 631 16.52 -23.03 -24.07
C GLU A 631 15.36 -23.60 -24.89
N LYS A 632 15.57 -24.74 -25.56
CA LYS A 632 14.51 -25.44 -26.31
C LYS A 632 13.35 -25.90 -25.43
N VAL A 633 13.65 -26.46 -24.25
CA VAL A 633 12.62 -26.84 -23.26
C VAL A 633 11.86 -25.61 -22.78
N PHE A 634 12.54 -24.50 -22.49
CA PHE A 634 11.88 -23.25 -22.11
C PHE A 634 10.98 -22.69 -23.22
N GLU A 635 11.41 -22.76 -24.49
CA GLU A 635 10.60 -22.38 -25.64
C GLU A 635 9.35 -23.25 -25.80
N GLN A 636 9.48 -24.57 -25.60
CA GLN A 636 8.34 -25.50 -25.60
C GLN A 636 7.37 -25.16 -24.47
N ILE A 637 7.87 -24.94 -23.24
CA ILE A 637 7.05 -24.52 -22.09
C ILE A 637 6.30 -23.21 -22.42
N CYS A 638 6.99 -22.22 -22.99
CA CYS A 638 6.36 -20.97 -23.41
C CYS A 638 5.21 -21.19 -24.41
N ALA A 639 5.44 -22.00 -25.45
CA ALA A 639 4.44 -22.29 -26.47
C ALA A 639 3.23 -23.05 -25.90
N VAL A 640 3.48 -24.09 -25.09
CA VAL A 640 2.44 -24.91 -24.46
C VAL A 640 1.63 -24.10 -23.46
N SER A 641 2.28 -23.29 -22.61
CA SER A 641 1.59 -22.40 -21.68
C SER A 641 0.75 -21.35 -22.42
N GLY A 642 1.23 -20.77 -23.51
CA GLY A 642 0.41 -19.84 -24.31
C GLY A 642 -0.83 -20.52 -24.88
N GLU A 643 -0.65 -21.67 -25.53
CA GLU A 643 -1.73 -22.34 -26.23
C GLU A 643 -2.76 -23.01 -25.29
N VAL A 644 -2.35 -23.54 -24.13
CA VAL A 644 -3.29 -24.14 -23.17
C VAL A 644 -4.24 -23.10 -22.55
N PHE A 645 -3.75 -21.89 -22.28
CA PHE A 645 -4.58 -20.79 -21.80
C PHE A 645 -5.52 -20.29 -22.91
N GLU A 646 -5.07 -20.24 -24.17
CA GLU A 646 -5.93 -19.94 -25.31
C GLU A 646 -7.04 -20.99 -25.49
N ALA A 647 -6.67 -22.27 -25.39
CA ALA A 647 -7.59 -23.39 -25.45
C ALA A 647 -8.66 -23.30 -24.37
N ALA A 648 -8.29 -22.98 -23.13
CA ALA A 648 -9.25 -22.77 -22.05
C ALA A 648 -10.15 -21.56 -22.32
N ALA A 649 -9.57 -20.42 -22.73
CA ALA A 649 -10.30 -19.17 -22.87
C ALA A 649 -11.30 -19.18 -24.04
N ARG A 650 -10.96 -19.86 -25.14
CA ARG A 650 -11.83 -19.96 -26.33
C ARG A 650 -12.65 -21.25 -26.39
N GLY A 651 -12.11 -22.35 -25.90
CA GLY A 651 -12.73 -23.67 -25.96
C GLY A 651 -13.71 -23.94 -24.81
N MET A 652 -13.44 -23.39 -23.63
CA MET A 652 -14.13 -23.72 -22.37
C MET A 652 -14.60 -22.48 -21.61
N MET A 653 -15.25 -21.53 -22.32
CA MET A 653 -15.67 -20.22 -21.79
C MET A 653 -16.58 -20.26 -20.55
N VAL A 654 -17.30 -21.36 -20.32
CA VAL A 654 -18.14 -21.55 -19.12
C VAL A 654 -17.29 -21.95 -17.91
N HIS A 655 -16.07 -22.43 -18.13
CA HIS A 655 -15.20 -23.06 -17.13
C HIS A 655 -13.88 -22.31 -16.94
N PHE A 656 -13.57 -21.37 -17.83
CA PHE A 656 -12.55 -20.34 -17.63
C PHE A 656 -13.08 -18.98 -18.11
N GLN A 657 -13.21 -18.04 -17.18
CA GLN A 657 -13.71 -16.70 -17.44
C GLN A 657 -12.69 -15.68 -16.97
N THR A 658 -12.11 -14.97 -17.94
CA THR A 658 -11.15 -13.90 -17.68
C THR A 658 -11.88 -12.58 -17.43
N LEU A 659 -11.27 -11.76 -16.57
CA LEU A 659 -11.76 -10.45 -16.17
C LEU A 659 -10.64 -9.41 -16.37
N PRO A 660 -10.93 -8.19 -16.87
CA PRO A 660 -9.91 -7.17 -17.09
C PRO A 660 -9.19 -6.73 -15.81
N ASN A 661 -9.86 -6.85 -14.67
CA ASN A 661 -9.41 -6.42 -13.35
C ASN A 661 -9.04 -7.59 -12.43
N ALA A 662 -8.61 -8.69 -13.03
CA ALA A 662 -8.04 -9.82 -12.31
C ALA A 662 -6.75 -10.27 -13.00
N PHE A 663 -5.83 -10.78 -12.19
CA PHE A 663 -4.71 -11.58 -12.65
C PHE A 663 -4.57 -12.79 -11.74
N GLU A 664 -3.81 -13.80 -12.14
CA GLU A 664 -3.57 -14.97 -11.30
C GLU A 664 -2.22 -15.62 -11.62
N LEU A 665 -1.53 -16.06 -10.57
CA LEU A 665 -0.30 -16.84 -10.65
C LEU A 665 -0.60 -18.34 -10.57
N PHE A 666 -0.12 -19.08 -11.56
CA PHE A 666 -0.24 -20.53 -11.64
C PHE A 666 1.13 -21.18 -11.52
N GLY A 667 1.24 -22.27 -10.75
CA GLY A 667 2.36 -23.20 -10.82
C GLY A 667 2.06 -24.25 -11.86
N VAL A 668 2.84 -24.29 -12.94
CA VAL A 668 2.63 -25.22 -14.05
C VAL A 668 3.74 -26.26 -14.03
N ASP A 669 3.35 -27.53 -14.01
CA ASP A 669 4.26 -28.65 -13.87
C ASP A 669 4.47 -29.36 -15.21
N PHE A 670 5.74 -29.51 -15.58
CA PHE A 670 6.18 -30.17 -16.80
C PHE A 670 7.14 -31.32 -16.49
N LEU A 671 7.07 -32.40 -17.26
CA LEU A 671 8.08 -33.45 -17.26
C LEU A 671 8.83 -33.44 -18.58
N VAL A 672 10.17 -33.50 -18.54
CA VAL A 672 10.97 -33.60 -19.76
C VAL A 672 11.30 -35.07 -20.01
N ASP A 673 11.07 -35.56 -21.22
CA ASP A 673 11.46 -36.90 -21.63
C ASP A 673 12.93 -36.97 -22.09
N SER A 674 13.44 -38.19 -22.28
CA SER A 674 14.81 -38.43 -22.76
C SER A 674 15.14 -37.77 -24.12
N ASN A 675 14.14 -37.42 -24.93
CA ASN A 675 14.31 -36.74 -26.22
C ASN A 675 14.30 -35.22 -26.09
N GLY A 676 14.14 -34.68 -24.89
CA GLY A 676 14.08 -33.23 -24.64
C GLY A 676 12.72 -32.61 -24.95
N SER A 677 11.64 -33.41 -24.94
CA SER A 677 10.27 -32.91 -25.09
C SER A 677 9.66 -32.64 -23.72
N ALA A 678 9.12 -31.44 -23.51
CA ALA A 678 8.44 -31.02 -22.29
C ALA A 678 6.95 -31.38 -22.35
N TRP A 679 6.49 -32.18 -21.40
CA TRP A 679 5.11 -32.66 -21.30
C TRP A 679 4.39 -31.99 -20.14
N LEU A 680 3.30 -31.28 -20.42
CA LEU A 680 2.46 -30.65 -19.40
C LEU A 680 1.74 -31.71 -18.56
N LEU A 681 1.87 -31.61 -17.24
CA LEU A 681 1.26 -32.53 -16.28
C LEU A 681 0.01 -31.93 -15.63
N GLU A 682 0.10 -30.68 -15.16
CA GLU A 682 -0.97 -29.97 -14.44
C GLU A 682 -0.69 -28.47 -14.27
N LEU A 683 -1.75 -27.72 -13.97
CA LEU A 683 -1.70 -26.33 -13.55
C LEU A 683 -2.31 -26.22 -12.16
N ASN A 684 -1.54 -25.64 -11.23
CA ASN A 684 -1.92 -25.45 -9.84
C ASN A 684 -2.19 -23.96 -9.60
N ALA A 685 -3.42 -23.60 -9.25
CA ALA A 685 -3.72 -22.27 -8.73
C ALA A 685 -3.25 -22.17 -7.27
N PHE A 686 -2.88 -20.96 -6.84
CA PHE A 686 -2.30 -20.74 -5.52
C PHE A 686 -1.16 -21.74 -5.24
N PRO A 687 -0.13 -21.79 -6.09
CA PRO A 687 0.92 -22.80 -5.98
C PRO A 687 1.66 -22.65 -4.66
N ASP A 688 2.11 -23.77 -4.11
CA ASP A 688 2.95 -23.79 -2.92
C ASP A 688 4.34 -23.22 -3.25
N PHE A 689 4.58 -21.98 -2.81
CA PHE A 689 5.85 -21.28 -3.03
C PHE A 689 6.95 -21.72 -2.04
N ALA A 690 6.58 -22.28 -0.89
CA ALA A 690 7.52 -22.71 0.15
C ALA A 690 8.37 -23.91 -0.30
N GLN A 691 7.90 -24.68 -1.29
CA GLN A 691 8.66 -25.76 -1.95
C GLN A 691 10.00 -25.30 -2.54
N THR A 692 10.15 -24.00 -2.82
CA THR A 692 11.39 -23.41 -3.35
C THR A 692 12.57 -23.53 -2.37
N GLY A 693 12.30 -23.64 -1.07
CA GLY A 693 13.30 -23.59 -0.01
C GLY A 693 13.83 -22.17 0.26
N GLU A 694 14.56 -22.02 1.36
CA GLU A 694 15.06 -20.71 1.82
C GLU A 694 16.16 -20.14 0.91
N ASP A 695 17.04 -20.99 0.37
CA ASP A 695 18.18 -20.54 -0.47
C ASP A 695 17.73 -19.87 -1.78
N LEU A 696 16.60 -20.33 -2.32
CA LEU A 696 16.04 -19.85 -3.59
C LEU A 696 14.88 -18.86 -3.39
N LYS A 697 14.45 -18.62 -2.13
CA LYS A 697 13.34 -17.75 -1.76
C LYS A 697 13.43 -16.38 -2.41
N GLU A 698 14.51 -15.64 -2.15
CA GLU A 698 14.70 -14.29 -2.70
C GLU A 698 14.98 -14.32 -4.20
N ALA A 699 15.78 -15.30 -4.65
CA ALA A 699 16.25 -15.37 -6.03
C ALA A 699 15.15 -15.78 -7.03
N VAL A 700 14.11 -16.49 -6.61
CA VAL A 700 13.03 -16.95 -7.49
C VAL A 700 11.70 -16.32 -7.08
N VAL A 701 11.21 -16.61 -5.87
CA VAL A 701 9.89 -16.17 -5.42
C VAL A 701 9.84 -14.66 -5.17
N GLY A 702 10.87 -14.09 -4.53
CA GLY A 702 10.99 -12.65 -4.32
C GLY A 702 10.99 -11.87 -5.64
N ARG A 703 11.79 -12.31 -6.62
CA ARG A 703 11.80 -11.72 -7.97
C ARG A 703 10.45 -11.89 -8.68
N LEU A 704 9.81 -13.07 -8.58
CA LEU A 704 8.50 -13.31 -9.19
C LEU A 704 7.45 -12.31 -8.69
N PHE A 705 7.36 -12.06 -7.38
CA PHE A 705 6.39 -11.13 -6.83
C PHE A 705 6.69 -9.68 -7.19
N GLU A 706 7.97 -9.29 -7.26
CA GLU A 706 8.35 -7.96 -7.73
C GLU A 706 7.92 -7.73 -9.19
N GLU A 707 8.13 -8.72 -10.06
CA GLU A 707 7.72 -8.61 -11.46
C GLU A 707 6.21 -8.72 -11.65
N MET A 708 5.51 -9.48 -10.81
CA MET A 708 4.05 -9.49 -10.76
C MET A 708 3.51 -8.07 -10.50
N VAL A 709 4.12 -7.33 -9.57
CA VAL A 709 3.72 -5.94 -9.30
C VAL A 709 3.98 -5.05 -10.53
N ASP A 710 5.11 -5.25 -11.23
CA ASP A 710 5.45 -4.46 -12.41
C ASP A 710 4.58 -4.78 -13.63
N VAL A 711 4.16 -6.03 -13.82
CA VAL A 711 3.39 -6.49 -15.00
C VAL A 711 1.88 -6.45 -14.80
N ALA A 712 1.37 -6.76 -13.60
CA ALA A 712 -0.07 -6.82 -13.35
C ALA A 712 -0.60 -5.61 -12.58
N VAL A 713 0.12 -5.14 -11.55
CA VAL A 713 -0.40 -4.11 -10.63
C VAL A 713 -0.18 -2.70 -11.17
N LYS A 714 1.08 -2.30 -11.45
CA LYS A 714 1.39 -0.96 -11.93
C LYS A 714 0.61 -0.57 -13.20
N PRO A 715 0.49 -1.42 -14.24
CA PRO A 715 -0.16 -1.02 -15.48
C PRO A 715 -1.67 -0.80 -15.29
N PHE A 716 -2.32 -1.60 -14.43
CA PHE A 716 -3.74 -1.44 -14.12
C PHE A 716 -4.04 -0.09 -13.44
N PHE A 717 -3.17 0.35 -12.53
CA PHE A 717 -3.32 1.63 -11.81
C PHE A 717 -2.62 2.83 -12.48
N GLY A 718 -2.05 2.65 -13.67
CA GLY A 718 -1.35 3.73 -14.39
C GLY A 718 -0.04 4.20 -13.74
N LEU A 719 0.60 3.37 -12.91
CA LEU A 719 1.81 3.70 -12.14
C LEU A 719 3.14 3.48 -12.91
N GLY A 720 3.09 3.51 -14.24
CA GLY A 720 4.24 3.32 -15.14
C GLY A 720 4.44 1.87 -15.62
N ASN A 721 5.21 1.70 -16.70
CA ASN A 721 5.56 0.40 -17.28
C ASN A 721 7.07 0.19 -17.22
N ASP A 722 7.52 -0.80 -16.45
CA ASP A 722 8.89 -1.33 -16.54
C ASP A 722 8.85 -2.65 -17.32
N SER A 723 9.12 -2.58 -18.62
CA SER A 723 8.91 -3.71 -19.56
C SER A 723 10.11 -4.65 -19.71
N ASN A 724 11.04 -4.68 -18.74
CA ASN A 724 12.31 -5.39 -18.88
C ASN A 724 12.55 -6.38 -17.71
N GLY A 725 11.65 -7.34 -17.56
CA GLY A 725 11.69 -8.41 -16.54
C GLY A 725 11.87 -9.82 -17.11
N ASP A 726 12.03 -10.79 -16.21
CA ASP A 726 12.09 -12.23 -16.44
C ASP A 726 10.73 -12.86 -16.79
N LEU A 727 9.60 -12.15 -16.62
CA LEU A 727 8.26 -12.51 -17.13
C LEU A 727 8.15 -12.27 -18.63
N LYS A 728 8.26 -13.35 -19.42
CA LYS A 728 8.14 -13.32 -20.88
C LYS A 728 6.66 -13.42 -21.29
N LEU A 729 6.14 -12.42 -22.02
CA LEU A 729 4.82 -12.49 -22.65
C LEU A 729 4.83 -13.59 -23.72
N VAL A 730 3.97 -14.61 -23.55
CA VAL A 730 3.85 -15.75 -24.48
C VAL A 730 2.54 -15.76 -25.25
N ALA A 731 1.49 -15.12 -24.75
CA ALA A 731 0.23 -14.95 -25.46
C ALA A 731 -0.46 -13.64 -25.08
N ASP A 732 -0.99 -12.91 -26.06
CA ASP A 732 -1.90 -11.77 -25.89
C ASP A 732 -3.17 -12.09 -26.70
N ILE A 733 -4.17 -12.60 -26.00
CA ILE A 733 -5.35 -13.19 -26.60
C ILE A 733 -6.49 -12.17 -26.56
N ASP A 734 -6.88 -11.70 -27.74
CA ASP A 734 -8.05 -10.85 -27.88
C ASP A 734 -9.33 -11.69 -27.78
N LEU A 735 -10.06 -11.51 -26.66
CA LEU A 735 -11.35 -12.13 -26.38
C LEU A 735 -12.53 -11.17 -26.63
N GLY A 736 -12.27 -9.98 -27.22
CA GLY A 736 -13.29 -8.95 -27.42
C GLY A 736 -13.74 -8.26 -26.11
N ARG A 737 -12.91 -8.34 -25.07
CA ARG A 737 -13.18 -7.82 -23.71
C ARG A 737 -12.13 -6.79 -23.24
N LYS A 738 -11.41 -6.15 -24.16
CA LYS A 738 -10.43 -5.11 -23.80
C LYS A 738 -11.17 -3.91 -23.20
N ALA A 739 -10.76 -3.50 -21.99
CA ALA A 739 -11.29 -2.34 -21.27
C ALA A 739 -10.96 -1.04 -22.00
#